data_AF-A0A6C2UHZ3-F1
#
_entry.id   AF-A0A6C2UHZ3-F1
#
_cell.length_a   1.000
_cell.length_b   1.000
_cell.length_c   1.000
_cell.angle_alpha   90.00
_cell.angle_beta   90.00
_cell.angle_gamma   90.00
#
_symmetry.space_group_name_H-M   'P 1'
#
loop_
_entity.id
_entity.type
_entity.pdbx_description
1 polymer ?
#
loop_
_entity_poly.entity_id
_entity_poly.type
_entity_poly.pdbx_seq_one_letter_code
_entity_poly.pdbx_strand_id
1 'polypeptide(L)'
;MTKKQSPIVVGLALILLTTGVMAQKYREGSTSRWQTMIDRFDTDKNGLVSKDEFRGSDSRFDEMDKNRDGQLDGADAKDRAKRSPNNTGGNGGQDGLTQRHGADHSPDVGEIAPDFTLKMLNSKKTVTLSDVYHDKPVILTLGSYTCPPFREAIEGIEQIYQQYKDKFHFCFVYIKEAHATDERPAPVNEMKDINFTQPTTYKERTDIATTCQRQVDLSMPILVDTLDNAVEKLYAGAPNRTYLIGQNGTVLYKGVRGPQGTNSDEIIQAINSLLNPEKLEPPKKQSGLKVPEAVSNRILFNGKILTADKNFSIAQAVAIQGDRIVAVGTDTEIMQLKDADTVITDLEGRTVIPGLIDNHVHYLRSSPYWKYEALFDGVNTRQKAVELLKEKIASSAQGEWVLSIGGWNKRQFIDSQASFTRQELDELAPNNPVFIQQGFSGGVANSAALDLVGRDAAGVTADTGFISSAPDGRFAGVPNVLRLALPSYDEEQWKTQYLAQMNMDYNKGGITTVWNAGAIHYDNQFTEWSKSYVEDNGNWSGVRMFHHIKSEAKNPASAEEMVQSIQDWKALEKGDYFRMQGLGEIPYIHTYDLPTKGWNPKANALEIYQTVMAAAAAKGWTVSEHAMLEEKFDDIFPLLREIDQKQDIAPLRWAFHHCYGMTKAQIGQAAELGMFLALQNSPAMPGGAMGRRFGQDSPPFRTAQESGIMWGLGSDAKIVSPYPAFFTLYFAVTGKNIHGDVILQNETVTREQALIAHTRSNAWYLFMEDLLGSIEPGKYADLVVLDNDYMTIPADQIKDLQSVLTLTGGRAGYDAGILKHTSSTGSEITFFGWSDTHIPADGNIQRIEPTIIAMNQLPGTAFPAGMEGFVKTPSFVFNCGDITVNGAQASMDSYEKLIDQQLKYPSYEIGGNHDQVTDIVSDWIIGKHGAESYSFNNGGIYFIAVSAPFTIGAGHKQPIPQSALDEISARIAAIPDGAPIVVATHLSHQMATNLDEVIGAFGDANVVLWMGGHGHQSSTRVYKGIHCVQLPSPASRDAEFMVIRITPDQLTINTRDYRKNAWATDASRKLDIALSAYK
;
A
#
# COMPACT_ATOMS: atom_id res chain seq x y z
N MET A 1 -69.33 16.36 -8.84
CA MET A 1 -69.35 16.03 -10.27
C MET A 1 -68.49 14.77 -10.44
N THR A 2 -69.15 13.61 -10.41
CA THR A 2 -69.31 12.69 -11.56
C THR A 2 -68.00 11.98 -11.93
N LYS A 3 -67.82 10.73 -11.46
CA LYS A 3 -68.22 9.46 -12.12
C LYS A 3 -67.19 9.10 -13.22
N LYS A 4 -66.54 7.92 -13.24
CA LYS A 4 -67.15 6.57 -13.29
C LYS A 4 -66.10 5.42 -13.23
N GLN A 5 -66.50 4.32 -12.59
CA GLN A 5 -66.29 2.87 -12.90
C GLN A 5 -64.85 2.29 -12.91
N SER A 6 -64.39 1.33 -12.07
CA SER A 6 -64.91 0.04 -11.51
C SER A 6 -64.78 -1.17 -12.47
N PRO A 7 -64.87 -2.46 -12.05
CA PRO A 7 -63.77 -3.36 -11.62
C PRO A 7 -63.87 -4.81 -12.20
N ILE A 8 -62.78 -5.58 -12.33
CA ILE A 8 -62.81 -7.07 -12.51
C ILE A 8 -61.52 -7.62 -11.86
N VAL A 9 -61.52 -8.11 -10.62
CA VAL A 9 -61.94 -9.43 -10.07
C VAL A 9 -60.81 -10.48 -10.06
N VAL A 10 -60.34 -10.72 -8.82
CA VAL A 10 -60.09 -12.02 -8.17
C VAL A 10 -59.24 -13.06 -8.91
N GLY A 11 -58.01 -13.20 -8.43
CA GLY A 11 -57.23 -14.42 -8.52
C GLY A 11 -55.87 -14.24 -7.86
N LEU A 12 -55.57 -15.04 -6.82
CA LEU A 12 -54.30 -15.15 -6.08
C LEU A 12 -54.12 -14.28 -4.83
N ALA A 13 -55.16 -14.18 -4.00
CA ALA A 13 -54.99 -14.11 -2.55
C ALA A 13 -55.01 -15.55 -1.98
N LEU A 14 -53.98 -16.35 -2.28
CA LEU A 14 -53.73 -17.64 -1.62
C LEU A 14 -52.28 -18.17 -1.82
N ILE A 15 -51.26 -17.31 -1.81
CA ILE A 15 -49.83 -17.72 -1.72
C ILE A 15 -49.05 -16.68 -0.88
N LEU A 16 -49.52 -16.36 0.33
CA LEU A 16 -48.78 -15.50 1.27
C LEU A 16 -48.90 -15.94 2.74
N LEU A 17 -49.26 -17.21 3.01
CA LEU A 17 -49.38 -17.73 4.38
C LEU A 17 -48.69 -19.10 4.62
N THR A 18 -47.65 -19.45 3.84
CA THR A 18 -46.84 -20.67 4.10
C THR A 18 -45.32 -20.47 4.05
N THR A 19 -44.82 -19.23 4.02
CA THR A 19 -43.37 -18.96 4.18
C THR A 19 -42.94 -18.75 5.63
N GLY A 20 -43.88 -18.82 6.59
CA GLY A 20 -43.63 -18.67 8.02
C GLY A 20 -43.33 -19.96 8.81
N VAL A 21 -43.15 -21.13 8.18
CA VAL A 21 -42.89 -22.40 8.91
C VAL A 21 -41.67 -23.18 8.40
N MET A 22 -40.95 -22.73 7.36
CA MET A 22 -39.75 -23.42 6.86
C MET A 22 -38.41 -22.89 7.39
N ALA A 23 -38.42 -22.03 8.41
CA ALA A 23 -37.22 -21.47 9.03
C ALA A 23 -36.86 -22.09 10.41
N GLN A 24 -37.41 -23.26 10.75
CA GLN A 24 -37.20 -23.87 12.06
C GLN A 24 -36.87 -25.39 12.03
N LYS A 25 -36.18 -25.88 10.99
CA LYS A 25 -35.68 -27.27 10.94
C LYS A 25 -34.33 -27.49 10.25
N TYR A 26 -33.42 -26.51 10.32
CA TYR A 26 -31.99 -26.74 10.08
C TYR A 26 -31.21 -26.56 11.38
N ARG A 27 -31.41 -27.52 12.29
CA ARG A 27 -30.59 -27.81 13.47
C ARG A 27 -30.57 -29.33 13.58
N GLU A 28 -29.40 -29.94 13.34
CA GLU A 28 -28.88 -31.23 13.87
C GLU A 28 -27.94 -31.94 12.87
N GLY A 29 -26.71 -32.21 13.32
CA GLY A 29 -25.76 -33.29 12.94
C GLY A 29 -25.49 -33.65 11.47
N SER A 30 -24.22 -33.59 11.04
CA SER A 30 -23.76 -34.30 9.84
C SER A 30 -23.83 -35.83 10.05
N THR A 31 -24.82 -36.47 9.43
CA THR A 31 -24.84 -37.93 9.28
C THR A 31 -23.78 -38.36 8.25
N SER A 32 -23.17 -39.54 8.43
CA SER A 32 -22.17 -40.06 7.47
C SER A 32 -22.77 -40.15 6.06
N ARG A 33 -21.96 -40.01 5.00
CA ARG A 33 -22.41 -40.15 3.59
C ARG A 33 -23.20 -41.44 3.33
N TRP A 34 -22.96 -42.50 4.11
CA TRP A 34 -23.73 -43.74 4.07
C TRP A 34 -25.09 -43.58 4.74
N GLN A 35 -25.12 -42.98 5.93
CA GLN A 35 -26.37 -42.72 6.66
C GLN A 35 -27.27 -41.75 5.90
N THR A 36 -26.72 -40.71 5.27
CA THR A 36 -27.50 -39.80 4.39
C THR A 36 -28.05 -40.52 3.15
N MET A 37 -27.43 -41.63 2.71
CA MET A 37 -27.93 -42.45 1.60
C MET A 37 -29.06 -43.37 2.06
N ILE A 38 -28.92 -44.01 3.23
CA ILE A 38 -30.00 -44.77 3.88
C ILE A 38 -31.21 -43.86 4.13
N ASP A 39 -31.01 -42.72 4.81
CA ASP A 39 -32.08 -41.75 5.14
C ASP A 39 -32.79 -41.18 3.89
N ARG A 40 -32.16 -41.27 2.71
CA ARG A 40 -32.70 -40.78 1.44
C ARG A 40 -33.54 -41.81 0.69
N PHE A 41 -33.20 -43.09 0.78
CA PHE A 41 -33.87 -44.15 0.02
C PHE A 41 -34.78 -45.02 0.88
N ASP A 42 -34.55 -45.09 2.20
CA ASP A 42 -35.42 -45.75 3.17
C ASP A 42 -36.76 -45.02 3.25
N THR A 43 -37.73 -45.46 2.43
CA THR A 43 -38.95 -44.72 2.17
C THR A 43 -39.99 -45.01 3.25
N ASP A 44 -39.92 -46.20 3.84
CA ASP A 44 -40.75 -46.62 4.96
C ASP A 44 -40.18 -46.26 6.35
N LYS A 45 -38.91 -45.79 6.39
CA LYS A 45 -38.17 -45.30 7.57
C LYS A 45 -37.83 -46.40 8.58
N ASN A 46 -37.60 -47.61 8.12
CA ASN A 46 -37.27 -48.75 8.98
C ASN A 46 -35.76 -48.88 9.30
N GLY A 47 -34.91 -48.03 8.70
CA GLY A 47 -33.46 -47.98 8.85
C GLY A 47 -32.69 -48.83 7.82
N LEU A 48 -33.38 -49.44 6.85
CA LEU A 48 -32.85 -50.34 5.83
C LEU A 48 -33.31 -49.87 4.46
N VAL A 49 -32.52 -50.11 3.41
CA VAL A 49 -32.95 -49.81 2.04
C VAL A 49 -33.10 -51.09 1.25
N SER A 50 -34.33 -51.44 0.89
CA SER A 50 -34.61 -52.58 0.02
C SER A 50 -34.33 -52.24 -1.46
N LYS A 51 -34.22 -53.28 -2.30
CA LYS A 51 -33.94 -53.11 -3.73
C LYS A 51 -35.01 -52.30 -4.46
N ASP A 52 -36.26 -52.41 -4.04
CA ASP A 52 -37.39 -51.66 -4.60
C ASP A 52 -37.40 -50.17 -4.18
N GLU A 53 -36.80 -49.86 -3.03
CA GLU A 53 -36.66 -48.48 -2.52
C GLU A 53 -35.43 -47.76 -3.11
N PHE A 54 -34.42 -48.53 -3.50
CA PHE A 54 -33.20 -47.99 -4.07
C PHE A 54 -33.40 -47.54 -5.52
N ARG A 55 -33.38 -46.23 -5.74
CA ARG A 55 -33.65 -45.64 -7.07
C ARG A 55 -32.44 -45.66 -8.02
N GLY A 56 -31.46 -46.51 -7.77
CA GLY A 56 -30.29 -46.76 -8.63
C GLY A 56 -30.46 -48.01 -9.50
N SER A 57 -29.44 -48.40 -10.27
CA SER A 57 -29.50 -49.65 -11.02
C SER A 57 -29.39 -50.87 -10.11
N ASP A 58 -30.08 -51.96 -10.47
CA ASP A 58 -30.01 -53.24 -9.75
C ASP A 58 -28.57 -53.74 -9.56
N SER A 59 -27.73 -53.54 -10.57
CA SER A 59 -26.31 -53.92 -10.51
C SER A 59 -25.54 -53.16 -9.42
N ARG A 60 -25.92 -51.90 -9.18
CA ARG A 60 -25.29 -51.04 -8.18
C ARG A 60 -25.80 -51.36 -6.79
N PHE A 61 -27.07 -51.74 -6.66
CA PHE A 61 -27.61 -52.28 -5.42
C PHE A 61 -26.87 -53.56 -5.02
N ASP A 62 -26.74 -54.51 -5.95
CA ASP A 62 -26.05 -55.79 -5.71
C ASP A 62 -24.55 -55.62 -5.42
N GLU A 63 -23.94 -54.54 -5.91
CA GLU A 63 -22.57 -54.16 -5.55
C GLU A 63 -22.45 -53.55 -4.15
N MET A 64 -23.51 -52.91 -3.65
CA MET A 64 -23.51 -52.22 -2.36
C MET A 64 -23.97 -53.14 -1.22
N ASP A 65 -24.82 -54.12 -1.51
CA ASP A 65 -25.25 -55.18 -0.60
C ASP A 65 -24.14 -56.24 -0.49
N LYS A 66 -23.18 -55.99 0.40
CA LYS A 66 -21.96 -56.81 0.53
C LYS A 66 -22.22 -58.10 1.29
N ASN A 67 -23.14 -58.07 2.24
CA ASN A 67 -23.53 -59.25 2.99
C ASN A 67 -24.56 -60.12 2.23
N ARG A 68 -25.14 -59.60 1.14
CA ARG A 68 -26.12 -60.24 0.24
C ARG A 68 -27.41 -60.64 0.92
N ASP A 69 -27.86 -59.85 1.89
CA ASP A 69 -29.13 -60.08 2.59
C ASP A 69 -30.33 -59.41 1.90
N GLY A 70 -30.09 -58.69 0.80
CA GLY A 70 -31.10 -58.02 0.00
C GLY A 70 -31.46 -56.62 0.51
N GLN A 71 -30.73 -56.09 1.50
CA GLN A 71 -31.01 -54.81 2.13
C GLN A 71 -29.69 -54.05 2.39
N LEU A 72 -29.67 -52.74 2.15
CA LEU A 72 -28.49 -51.93 2.46
C LEU A 72 -28.61 -51.36 3.88
N ASP A 73 -27.60 -51.61 4.71
CA ASP A 73 -27.60 -51.16 6.11
C ASP A 73 -26.22 -50.73 6.64
N GLY A 74 -26.10 -50.49 7.94
CA GLY A 74 -24.85 -50.08 8.59
C GLY A 74 -23.74 -51.15 8.58
N ALA A 75 -24.05 -52.42 8.32
CA ALA A 75 -23.08 -53.52 8.22
C ALA A 75 -22.33 -53.47 6.87
N ASP A 76 -23.02 -53.16 5.77
CA ASP A 76 -22.39 -52.98 4.45
C ASP A 76 -21.41 -51.81 4.41
N ALA A 77 -21.69 -50.77 5.21
CA ALA A 77 -20.80 -49.61 5.38
C ALA A 77 -19.45 -49.98 5.99
N LYS A 78 -19.44 -50.93 6.94
CA LYS A 78 -18.23 -51.34 7.68
C LYS A 78 -17.31 -52.25 6.87
N ASP A 79 -17.86 -53.05 5.96
CA ASP A 79 -17.05 -53.96 5.13
C ASP A 79 -16.35 -53.21 3.98
N ARG A 80 -16.92 -52.07 3.55
CA ARG A 80 -16.29 -51.11 2.63
C ARG A 80 -14.97 -50.52 3.15
N ALA A 81 -14.80 -50.44 4.48
CA ALA A 81 -13.60 -49.91 5.11
C ALA A 81 -12.45 -50.95 5.26
N LYS A 82 -12.67 -52.23 4.91
CA LYS A 82 -11.70 -53.32 5.16
C LYS A 82 -10.90 -53.83 3.94
N ARG A 83 -11.05 -53.27 2.72
CA ARG A 83 -10.20 -53.65 1.56
C ARG A 83 -8.98 -52.72 1.37
N SER A 84 -7.91 -53.25 1.95
CA SER A 84 -6.46 -53.03 1.98
C SER A 84 -5.72 -51.92 1.18
N PRO A 85 -4.66 -51.35 1.80
CA PRO A 85 -3.45 -50.82 1.16
C PRO A 85 -2.57 -51.95 0.57
N ASN A 86 -1.60 -51.57 -0.28
CA ASN A 86 -0.61 -52.36 -1.05
C ASN A 86 -0.93 -52.55 -2.55
N ASN A 87 -0.38 -51.65 -3.37
CA ASN A 87 0.29 -52.06 -4.61
C ASN A 87 1.47 -51.13 -4.90
N THR A 88 2.65 -51.53 -4.43
CA THR A 88 3.95 -50.97 -4.82
C THR A 88 4.36 -51.55 -6.17
N GLY A 89 4.58 -50.70 -7.18
CA GLY A 89 5.29 -51.09 -8.40
C GLY A 89 4.82 -50.35 -9.66
N GLY A 90 5.49 -49.26 -10.01
CA GLY A 90 5.33 -48.59 -11.31
C GLY A 90 5.60 -47.10 -11.23
N ASN A 91 6.85 -46.71 -11.45
CA ASN A 91 7.25 -45.33 -11.69
C ASN A 91 6.45 -44.80 -12.89
N GLY A 92 5.48 -43.91 -12.65
CA GLY A 92 4.56 -43.39 -13.66
C GLY A 92 3.91 -42.08 -13.20
N GLY A 93 4.67 -40.99 -13.37
CA GLY A 93 4.17 -39.62 -13.56
C GLY A 93 3.27 -39.00 -12.49
N GLN A 94 3.87 -38.19 -11.62
CA GLN A 94 3.24 -36.93 -11.17
C GLN A 94 3.11 -35.98 -12.38
N ASP A 95 2.23 -36.30 -13.32
CA ASP A 95 2.07 -35.54 -14.57
C ASP A 95 0.63 -35.67 -15.08
N GLY A 96 -0.26 -34.82 -14.56
CA GLY A 96 -1.67 -34.82 -15.01
C GLY A 96 -2.39 -33.47 -14.92
N LEU A 97 -1.75 -32.44 -14.37
CA LEU A 97 -2.23 -31.05 -14.41
C LEU A 97 -1.13 -30.02 -14.72
N THR A 98 0.14 -30.40 -14.59
CA THR A 98 1.32 -29.57 -14.93
C THR A 98 2.02 -30.03 -16.22
N GLN A 99 1.68 -31.19 -16.78
CA GLN A 99 2.19 -31.65 -18.09
C GLN A 99 1.18 -31.41 -19.21
N ARG A 100 1.09 -30.14 -19.64
CA ARG A 100 1.00 -29.77 -21.06
C ARG A 100 1.86 -28.53 -21.29
N HIS A 101 3.15 -28.61 -20.96
CA HIS A 101 4.18 -27.79 -21.58
C HIS A 101 4.44 -28.27 -23.01
N GLY A 102 3.41 -28.19 -23.85
CA GLY A 102 3.64 -27.74 -25.22
C GLY A 102 3.77 -26.22 -25.16
N ALA A 103 4.50 -25.60 -26.10
CA ALA A 103 4.48 -24.16 -26.23
C ALA A 103 3.00 -23.68 -26.35
N ASP A 104 2.65 -22.56 -25.72
CA ASP A 104 1.34 -21.93 -25.97
C ASP A 104 1.32 -21.51 -27.44
N HIS A 105 0.60 -22.27 -28.27
CA HIS A 105 0.51 -22.04 -29.72
C HIS A 105 -0.64 -21.09 -30.10
N SER A 106 -1.30 -20.48 -29.11
CA SER A 106 -2.36 -19.48 -29.34
C SER A 106 -1.78 -18.11 -29.67
N PRO A 107 -2.49 -17.26 -30.44
CA PRO A 107 -1.96 -15.95 -30.83
C PRO A 107 -1.63 -15.09 -29.61
N ASP A 108 -0.51 -14.37 -29.67
CA ASP A 108 -0.10 -13.40 -28.65
C ASP A 108 -0.67 -12.00 -28.93
N VAL A 109 -0.65 -11.13 -27.91
CA VAL A 109 -1.04 -9.73 -28.06
C VAL A 109 -0.13 -9.07 -29.11
N GLY A 110 -0.74 -8.39 -30.08
CA GLY A 110 -0.04 -7.83 -31.24
C GLY A 110 -0.01 -8.73 -32.47
N GLU A 111 -0.36 -10.02 -32.36
CA GLU A 111 -0.47 -10.93 -33.50
C GLU A 111 -1.88 -10.90 -34.13
N ILE A 112 -1.99 -11.39 -35.37
CA ILE A 112 -3.29 -11.53 -36.04
C ILE A 112 -4.02 -12.77 -35.49
N ALA A 113 -5.26 -12.57 -35.07
CA ALA A 113 -6.13 -13.61 -34.57
C ALA A 113 -6.38 -14.67 -35.66
N PRO A 114 -6.10 -15.97 -35.42
CA PRO A 114 -6.36 -17.04 -36.38
C PRO A 114 -7.84 -17.12 -36.74
N ASP A 115 -8.14 -17.11 -38.03
CA ASP A 115 -9.51 -17.12 -38.51
C ASP A 115 -10.18 -18.50 -38.32
N PHE A 116 -11.50 -18.49 -38.16
CA PHE A 116 -12.32 -19.71 -38.08
C PHE A 116 -13.74 -19.46 -38.59
N THR A 117 -14.43 -20.52 -39.02
CA THR A 117 -15.86 -20.48 -39.36
C THR A 117 -16.63 -21.51 -38.55
N LEU A 118 -17.55 -21.07 -37.70
CA LEU A 118 -18.38 -21.94 -36.85
C LEU A 118 -19.88 -21.71 -37.06
N LYS A 119 -20.70 -22.73 -36.77
CA LYS A 119 -22.17 -22.58 -36.79
C LYS A 119 -22.64 -21.96 -35.48
N MET A 120 -23.59 -21.04 -35.60
CA MET A 120 -24.27 -20.46 -34.47
C MET A 120 -25.28 -21.46 -33.88
N LEU A 121 -25.30 -21.57 -32.55
CA LEU A 121 -26.18 -22.45 -31.82
C LEU A 121 -27.64 -22.17 -32.17
N ASN A 122 -28.43 -23.23 -32.40
CA ASN A 122 -29.86 -23.14 -32.77
C ASN A 122 -30.15 -22.35 -34.06
N SER A 123 -29.16 -22.21 -34.95
CA SER A 123 -29.26 -21.45 -36.19
C SER A 123 -28.61 -22.18 -37.37
N LYS A 124 -29.08 -21.87 -38.60
CA LYS A 124 -28.41 -22.30 -39.84
C LYS A 124 -27.27 -21.35 -40.24
N LYS A 125 -27.10 -20.22 -39.53
CA LYS A 125 -26.06 -19.23 -39.81
C LYS A 125 -24.69 -19.74 -39.37
N THR A 126 -23.69 -19.46 -40.19
CA THR A 126 -22.27 -19.59 -39.85
C THR A 126 -21.69 -18.20 -39.61
N VAL A 127 -20.72 -18.11 -38.70
CA VAL A 127 -19.95 -16.90 -38.41
C VAL A 127 -18.50 -17.21 -38.70
N THR A 128 -17.88 -16.42 -39.57
CA THR A 128 -16.43 -16.37 -39.76
C THR A 128 -15.87 -15.22 -38.93
N LEU A 129 -14.79 -15.44 -38.19
CA LEU A 129 -14.22 -14.42 -37.30
C LEU A 129 -13.76 -13.17 -38.09
N SER A 130 -13.11 -13.37 -39.25
CA SER A 130 -12.69 -12.29 -40.14
C SER A 130 -13.83 -11.47 -40.74
N ASP A 131 -14.99 -12.09 -41.00
CA ASP A 131 -16.16 -11.38 -41.50
C ASP A 131 -16.75 -10.41 -40.45
N VAL A 132 -16.45 -10.59 -39.15
CA VAL A 132 -17.05 -9.80 -38.06
C VAL A 132 -16.11 -8.79 -37.42
N TYR A 133 -14.81 -9.08 -37.25
CA TYR A 133 -13.93 -8.11 -36.57
C TYR A 133 -13.73 -6.84 -37.40
N HIS A 134 -13.84 -6.89 -38.72
CA HIS A 134 -13.70 -5.70 -39.57
C HIS A 134 -14.80 -4.64 -39.36
N ASP A 135 -15.97 -5.04 -38.84
CA ASP A 135 -17.07 -4.12 -38.53
C ASP A 135 -16.90 -3.49 -37.13
N LYS A 136 -16.69 -4.32 -36.10
CA LYS A 136 -16.44 -3.87 -34.71
C LYS A 136 -15.41 -4.78 -34.04
N PRO A 137 -14.64 -4.30 -33.04
CA PRO A 137 -13.77 -5.18 -32.29
C PRO A 137 -14.56 -6.34 -31.66
N VAL A 138 -13.94 -7.52 -31.58
CA VAL A 138 -14.58 -8.77 -31.14
C VAL A 138 -14.09 -9.16 -29.76
N ILE A 139 -15.02 -9.49 -28.88
CA ILE A 139 -14.75 -10.20 -27.62
C ILE A 139 -15.04 -11.69 -27.86
N LEU A 140 -13.98 -12.49 -27.91
CA LEU A 140 -14.02 -13.92 -28.16
C LEU A 140 -13.81 -14.65 -26.83
N THR A 141 -14.85 -15.33 -26.32
CA THR A 141 -14.78 -16.13 -25.09
C THR A 141 -14.91 -17.61 -25.42
N LEU A 142 -14.12 -18.47 -24.80
CA LEU A 142 -14.16 -19.92 -24.95
C LEU A 142 -14.45 -20.57 -23.60
N GLY A 143 -15.28 -21.61 -23.58
CA GLY A 143 -15.63 -22.32 -22.34
C GLY A 143 -16.63 -23.47 -22.50
N SER A 144 -16.84 -24.24 -21.45
CA SER A 144 -17.74 -25.42 -21.42
C SER A 144 -18.54 -25.51 -20.12
N TYR A 145 -19.72 -26.15 -20.15
CA TYR A 145 -20.67 -26.08 -19.04
C TYR A 145 -20.23 -26.89 -17.82
N THR A 146 -19.51 -27.99 -18.01
CA THR A 146 -18.97 -28.79 -16.90
C THR A 146 -17.81 -28.10 -16.18
N CYS A 147 -17.27 -26.98 -16.66
CA CYS A 147 -16.22 -26.21 -16.00
C CYS A 147 -16.79 -25.29 -14.89
N PRO A 148 -16.47 -25.51 -13.59
CA PRO A 148 -16.95 -24.64 -12.52
C PRO A 148 -16.42 -23.19 -12.64
N PRO A 149 -15.11 -22.95 -12.88
CA PRO A 149 -14.59 -21.59 -13.10
C PRO A 149 -15.26 -20.85 -14.27
N PHE A 150 -15.59 -21.55 -15.36
CA PHE A 150 -16.38 -20.96 -16.46
C PHE A 150 -17.76 -20.51 -15.98
N ARG A 151 -18.49 -21.36 -15.27
CA ARG A 151 -19.85 -21.01 -14.79
C ARG A 151 -19.83 -19.86 -13.79
N GLU A 152 -18.74 -19.68 -13.05
CA GLU A 152 -18.53 -18.55 -12.14
C GLU A 152 -18.19 -17.26 -12.91
N ALA A 153 -17.39 -17.34 -13.98
CA ALA A 153 -16.94 -16.17 -14.74
C ALA A 153 -17.92 -15.68 -15.83
N ILE A 154 -18.74 -16.57 -16.40
CA ILE A 154 -19.55 -16.26 -17.59
C ILE A 154 -20.66 -15.23 -17.34
N GLU A 155 -21.14 -15.12 -16.09
CA GLU A 155 -22.11 -14.09 -15.70
C GLU A 155 -21.55 -12.68 -15.93
N GLY A 156 -20.28 -12.44 -15.57
CA GLY A 156 -19.63 -11.16 -15.79
C GLY A 156 -19.45 -10.83 -17.27
N ILE A 157 -19.19 -11.84 -18.12
CA ILE A 157 -19.14 -11.64 -19.59
C ILE A 157 -20.52 -11.33 -20.17
N GLU A 158 -21.59 -11.95 -19.68
CA GLU A 158 -22.96 -11.63 -20.09
C GLU A 158 -23.33 -10.18 -19.70
N GLN A 159 -22.90 -9.70 -18.54
CA GLN A 159 -23.08 -8.29 -18.15
C GLN A 159 -22.34 -7.33 -19.10
N ILE A 160 -21.09 -7.65 -19.46
CA ILE A 160 -20.32 -6.90 -20.46
C ILE A 160 -21.02 -6.95 -21.82
N TYR A 161 -21.57 -8.09 -22.22
CA TYR A 161 -22.38 -8.20 -23.45
C TYR A 161 -23.58 -7.25 -23.41
N GLN A 162 -24.37 -7.25 -22.34
CA GLN A 162 -25.53 -6.35 -22.24
C GLN A 162 -25.15 -4.87 -22.36
N GLN A 163 -24.02 -4.49 -21.77
CA GLN A 163 -23.55 -3.11 -21.74
C GLN A 163 -22.89 -2.66 -23.06
N TYR A 164 -22.17 -3.56 -23.75
CA TYR A 164 -21.28 -3.19 -24.85
C TYR A 164 -21.62 -3.83 -26.21
N LYS A 165 -22.70 -4.62 -26.34
CA LYS A 165 -23.13 -5.27 -27.61
C LYS A 165 -23.35 -4.33 -28.79
N ASP A 166 -23.61 -3.04 -28.53
CA ASP A 166 -23.75 -2.04 -29.59
C ASP A 166 -22.39 -1.54 -30.11
N LYS A 167 -21.30 -1.76 -29.37
CA LYS A 167 -19.95 -1.27 -29.67
C LYS A 167 -18.96 -2.37 -30.02
N PHE A 168 -19.21 -3.61 -29.59
CA PHE A 168 -18.37 -4.78 -29.83
C PHE A 168 -19.21 -5.94 -30.36
N HIS A 169 -18.57 -6.80 -31.17
CA HIS A 169 -19.13 -8.11 -31.49
C HIS A 169 -18.74 -9.10 -30.38
N PHE A 170 -19.68 -9.97 -29.99
CA PHE A 170 -19.43 -11.01 -28.99
C PHE A 170 -19.54 -12.38 -29.62
N CYS A 171 -18.52 -13.20 -29.41
CA CYS A 171 -18.46 -14.57 -29.87
C CYS A 171 -18.14 -15.48 -28.68
N PHE A 172 -19.17 -16.12 -28.11
CA PHE A 172 -18.92 -17.20 -27.15
C PHE A 172 -18.80 -18.53 -27.91
N VAL A 173 -17.62 -19.13 -27.92
CA VAL A 173 -17.36 -20.44 -28.52
C VAL A 173 -17.48 -21.52 -27.46
N TYR A 174 -18.49 -22.37 -27.61
CA TYR A 174 -18.68 -23.54 -26.77
C TYR A 174 -17.71 -24.66 -27.18
N ILE A 175 -16.80 -25.01 -26.29
CA ILE A 175 -15.71 -25.98 -26.52
C ILE A 175 -16.00 -27.34 -25.85
N LYS A 176 -15.06 -28.28 -25.98
CA LYS A 176 -15.11 -29.61 -25.33
C LYS A 176 -15.33 -29.50 -23.81
N GLU A 177 -16.08 -30.44 -23.23
CA GLU A 177 -16.33 -30.45 -21.77
C GLU A 177 -15.03 -30.61 -20.98
N ALA A 178 -14.77 -29.69 -20.05
CA ALA A 178 -13.59 -29.76 -19.20
C ALA A 178 -13.66 -30.89 -18.16
N HIS A 179 -14.89 -31.23 -17.72
CA HIS A 179 -15.13 -32.24 -16.69
C HIS A 179 -16.25 -33.21 -17.05
N ALA A 180 -16.11 -33.87 -18.20
CA ALA A 180 -17.03 -34.94 -18.61
C ALA A 180 -16.94 -36.16 -17.69
N THR A 181 -18.08 -36.80 -17.46
CA THR A 181 -18.25 -37.94 -16.54
C THR A 181 -17.48 -39.20 -16.98
N ASP A 182 -17.26 -39.37 -18.28
CA ASP A 182 -16.51 -40.47 -18.91
C ASP A 182 -15.01 -40.18 -19.11
N GLU A 183 -14.55 -38.98 -18.75
CA GLU A 183 -13.12 -38.61 -18.79
C GLU A 183 -12.60 -38.17 -17.41
N ARG A 184 -13.08 -37.04 -16.89
CA ARG A 184 -12.59 -36.42 -15.65
C ARG A 184 -13.70 -35.66 -14.92
N PRO A 185 -14.60 -36.35 -14.21
CA PRO A 185 -15.68 -35.69 -13.46
C PRO A 185 -15.13 -34.77 -12.36
N ALA A 186 -15.87 -33.70 -12.07
CA ALA A 186 -15.60 -32.80 -10.94
C ALA A 186 -16.64 -33.05 -9.82
N PRO A 187 -16.22 -33.21 -8.55
CA PRO A 187 -17.14 -33.48 -7.44
C PRO A 187 -18.28 -32.46 -7.27
N VAL A 188 -18.03 -31.20 -7.60
CA VAL A 188 -19.04 -30.12 -7.56
C VAL A 188 -20.12 -30.27 -8.64
N ASN A 189 -19.81 -30.92 -9.77
CA ASN A 189 -20.79 -31.18 -10.83
C ASN A 189 -21.78 -32.27 -10.41
N GLU A 190 -21.31 -33.30 -9.72
CA GLU A 190 -22.17 -34.36 -9.18
C GLU A 190 -23.17 -33.80 -8.15
N MET A 191 -22.72 -32.88 -7.30
CA MET A 191 -23.58 -32.19 -6.31
C MET A 191 -24.64 -31.29 -6.96
N LYS A 192 -24.37 -30.76 -8.16
CA LYS A 192 -25.27 -29.86 -8.91
C LYS A 192 -26.04 -30.56 -10.03
N ASP A 193 -25.92 -31.88 -10.15
CA ASP A 193 -26.48 -32.72 -11.22
C ASP A 193 -26.10 -32.27 -12.65
N ILE A 194 -24.84 -31.84 -12.82
CA ILE A 194 -24.29 -31.40 -14.11
C ILE A 194 -23.43 -32.53 -14.68
N ASN A 195 -24.10 -33.61 -15.09
CA ASN A 195 -23.49 -34.89 -15.43
C ASN A 195 -23.58 -35.14 -16.95
N PHE A 196 -22.58 -34.70 -17.70
CA PHE A 196 -22.49 -34.94 -19.14
C PHE A 196 -21.30 -35.83 -19.48
N THR A 197 -21.45 -36.76 -20.42
CA THR A 197 -20.32 -37.43 -21.08
C THR A 197 -19.76 -36.53 -22.17
N GLN A 198 -18.58 -36.85 -22.71
CA GLN A 198 -18.10 -36.11 -23.88
C GLN A 198 -19.04 -36.30 -25.07
N PRO A 199 -19.38 -35.23 -25.81
CA PRO A 199 -20.18 -35.36 -27.01
C PRO A 199 -19.35 -36.04 -28.11
N THR A 200 -19.89 -37.15 -28.64
CA THR A 200 -19.32 -37.90 -29.76
C THR A 200 -19.89 -37.46 -31.11
N THR A 201 -21.03 -36.76 -31.08
CA THR A 201 -21.67 -36.16 -32.26
C THR A 201 -21.81 -34.65 -32.12
N TYR A 202 -21.82 -33.92 -33.24
CA TYR A 202 -22.01 -32.46 -33.22
C TYR A 202 -23.37 -32.09 -32.60
N LYS A 203 -24.37 -32.94 -32.81
CA LYS A 203 -25.70 -32.77 -32.23
C LYS A 203 -25.66 -32.84 -30.70
N GLU A 204 -24.97 -33.83 -30.13
CA GLU A 204 -24.79 -33.91 -28.67
C GLU A 204 -24.13 -32.66 -28.11
N ARG A 205 -23.07 -32.15 -28.76
CA ARG A 205 -22.41 -30.91 -28.32
C ARG A 205 -23.36 -29.72 -28.35
N THR A 206 -24.17 -29.58 -29.39
CA THR A 206 -25.18 -28.50 -29.46
C THR A 206 -26.29 -28.66 -28.42
N ASP A 207 -26.67 -29.88 -28.05
CA ASP A 207 -27.68 -30.14 -27.02
C ASP A 207 -27.15 -29.73 -25.62
N ILE A 208 -25.87 -30.02 -25.32
CA ILE A 208 -25.22 -29.61 -24.07
C ILE A 208 -25.03 -28.08 -24.05
N ALA A 209 -24.56 -27.47 -25.14
CA ALA A 209 -24.43 -26.01 -25.27
C ALA A 209 -25.79 -25.29 -25.07
N THR A 210 -26.88 -25.85 -25.60
CA THR A 210 -28.25 -25.33 -25.39
C THR A 210 -28.68 -25.45 -23.93
N THR A 211 -28.24 -26.50 -23.24
CA THR A 211 -28.48 -26.64 -21.80
C THR A 211 -27.68 -25.61 -21.02
N CYS A 212 -26.41 -25.41 -21.36
CA CYS A 212 -25.57 -24.35 -20.79
C CYS A 212 -26.24 -22.99 -20.92
N GLN A 213 -26.62 -22.60 -22.14
CA GLN A 213 -27.26 -21.32 -22.44
C GLN A 213 -28.45 -21.05 -21.52
N ARG A 214 -29.29 -22.06 -21.30
CA ARG A 214 -30.49 -21.96 -20.47
C ARG A 214 -30.19 -21.91 -18.98
N GLN A 215 -29.22 -22.68 -18.51
CA GLN A 215 -28.94 -22.84 -17.08
C GLN A 215 -28.11 -21.69 -16.50
N VAL A 216 -27.29 -21.03 -17.33
CA VAL A 216 -26.53 -19.84 -16.95
C VAL A 216 -27.09 -18.56 -17.58
N ASP A 217 -28.33 -18.61 -18.08
CA ASP A 217 -29.12 -17.48 -18.61
C ASP A 217 -28.38 -16.58 -19.62
N LEU A 218 -27.72 -17.20 -20.61
CA LEU A 218 -26.95 -16.45 -21.62
C LEU A 218 -27.83 -15.98 -22.77
N SER A 219 -27.81 -14.67 -23.01
CA SER A 219 -28.44 -14.08 -24.20
C SER A 219 -27.44 -13.74 -25.30
N MET A 220 -26.13 -13.74 -24.99
CA MET A 220 -25.09 -13.54 -26.01
C MET A 220 -25.05 -14.66 -27.07
N PRO A 221 -24.65 -14.35 -28.33
CA PRO A 221 -24.55 -15.36 -29.38
C PRO A 221 -23.52 -16.45 -29.07
N ILE A 222 -23.93 -17.72 -29.23
CA ILE A 222 -23.08 -18.90 -29.00
C ILE A 222 -22.73 -19.54 -30.33
N LEU A 223 -21.45 -19.81 -30.55
CA LEU A 223 -20.91 -20.61 -31.65
C LEU A 223 -20.46 -21.97 -31.08
N VAL A 224 -20.64 -23.05 -31.84
CA VAL A 224 -20.28 -24.39 -31.35
C VAL A 224 -19.08 -24.93 -32.13
N ASP A 225 -17.99 -25.20 -31.41
CA ASP A 225 -16.74 -25.71 -31.97
C ASP A 225 -16.93 -27.11 -32.60
N THR A 226 -16.12 -27.43 -33.60
CA THR A 226 -16.15 -28.73 -34.29
C THR A 226 -15.62 -29.85 -33.39
N LEU A 227 -16.03 -31.10 -33.63
CA LEU A 227 -15.70 -32.24 -32.74
C LEU A 227 -14.20 -32.50 -32.56
N ASP A 228 -13.39 -32.09 -33.53
CA ASP A 228 -11.93 -32.13 -33.47
C ASP A 228 -11.32 -31.00 -32.63
N ASN A 229 -12.14 -30.10 -32.08
CA ASN A 229 -11.80 -28.97 -31.21
C ASN A 229 -10.84 -27.99 -31.88
N ALA A 230 -11.14 -27.65 -33.13
CA ALA A 230 -10.27 -26.84 -33.97
C ALA A 230 -10.03 -25.44 -33.37
N VAL A 231 -11.09 -24.77 -32.90
CA VAL A 231 -10.97 -23.41 -32.34
C VAL A 231 -10.38 -23.45 -30.93
N GLU A 232 -10.76 -24.41 -30.09
CA GLU A 232 -10.13 -24.61 -28.79
C GLU A 232 -8.61 -24.79 -28.90
N LYS A 233 -8.14 -25.59 -29.86
CA LYS A 233 -6.70 -25.80 -30.09
C LYS A 233 -6.00 -24.55 -30.63
N LEU A 234 -6.65 -23.83 -31.56
CA LEU A 234 -6.10 -22.60 -32.14
C LEU A 234 -5.93 -21.49 -31.10
N TYR A 235 -6.84 -21.40 -30.13
CA TYR A 235 -6.83 -20.36 -29.10
C TYR A 235 -6.38 -20.85 -27.72
N ALA A 236 -5.97 -22.11 -27.60
CA ALA A 236 -5.67 -22.76 -26.32
C ALA A 236 -6.74 -22.44 -25.24
N GLY A 237 -8.01 -22.53 -25.62
CA GLY A 237 -9.13 -21.94 -24.88
C GLY A 237 -9.62 -22.73 -23.68
N ALA A 238 -9.07 -23.93 -23.42
CA ALA A 238 -9.46 -24.76 -22.30
C ALA A 238 -8.73 -24.38 -20.99
N PRO A 239 -9.41 -24.45 -19.82
CA PRO A 239 -10.82 -24.81 -19.65
C PRO A 239 -11.80 -23.63 -19.87
N ASN A 240 -11.31 -22.40 -19.77
CA ASN A 240 -11.96 -21.16 -20.23
C ASN A 240 -10.87 -20.16 -20.66
N ARG A 241 -11.17 -19.26 -21.61
CA ARG A 241 -10.26 -18.18 -22.00
C ARG A 241 -10.98 -17.08 -22.77
N THR A 242 -10.58 -15.83 -22.59
CA THR A 242 -11.15 -14.71 -23.36
C THR A 242 -10.09 -13.87 -24.06
N TYR A 243 -10.43 -13.38 -25.25
CA TYR A 243 -9.63 -12.51 -26.10
C TYR A 243 -10.40 -11.25 -26.50
N LEU A 244 -9.68 -10.15 -26.69
CA LEU A 244 -10.17 -8.95 -27.37
C LEU A 244 -9.42 -8.79 -28.68
N ILE A 245 -10.15 -8.67 -29.78
CA ILE A 245 -9.61 -8.60 -31.13
C ILE A 245 -10.01 -7.27 -31.75
N GLY A 246 -9.04 -6.48 -32.19
CA GLY A 246 -9.24 -5.18 -32.83
C GLY A 246 -9.84 -5.28 -34.23
N GLN A 247 -10.25 -4.15 -34.81
CA GLN A 247 -10.89 -4.12 -36.14
C GLN A 247 -9.97 -4.52 -37.31
N ASN A 248 -8.66 -4.50 -37.08
CA ASN A 248 -7.64 -4.96 -38.00
C ASN A 248 -7.32 -6.46 -37.82
N GLY A 249 -8.02 -7.17 -36.93
CA GLY A 249 -7.79 -8.58 -36.61
C GLY A 249 -6.65 -8.82 -35.61
N THR A 250 -6.01 -7.77 -35.09
CA THR A 250 -4.94 -7.92 -34.09
C THR A 250 -5.50 -8.27 -32.72
N VAL A 251 -4.88 -9.20 -32.00
CA VAL A 251 -5.19 -9.51 -30.61
C VAL A 251 -4.72 -8.35 -29.72
N LEU A 252 -5.64 -7.74 -28.99
CA LEU A 252 -5.41 -6.59 -28.10
C LEU A 252 -5.38 -7.00 -26.63
N TYR A 253 -6.05 -8.10 -26.29
CA TYR A 253 -6.01 -8.72 -24.97
C TYR A 253 -6.10 -10.23 -25.10
N LYS A 254 -5.37 -10.94 -24.24
CA LYS A 254 -5.31 -12.40 -24.13
C LYS A 254 -5.37 -12.76 -22.66
N GLY A 255 -6.44 -13.43 -22.24
CA GLY A 255 -6.55 -13.97 -20.88
C GLY A 255 -5.47 -15.01 -20.59
N VAL A 256 -5.17 -15.24 -19.32
CA VAL A 256 -4.19 -16.28 -18.92
C VAL A 256 -4.70 -17.68 -19.26
N ARG A 257 -3.82 -18.68 -19.30
CA ARG A 257 -4.23 -20.07 -19.48
C ARG A 257 -4.63 -20.67 -18.13
N GLY A 258 -5.73 -21.42 -18.09
CA GLY A 258 -6.19 -22.09 -16.86
C GLY A 258 -7.51 -21.52 -16.34
N PRO A 259 -7.90 -21.83 -15.09
CA PRO A 259 -9.24 -21.53 -14.57
C PRO A 259 -9.54 -20.01 -14.45
N GLN A 260 -8.52 -19.16 -14.48
CA GLN A 260 -8.63 -17.69 -14.48
C GLN A 260 -8.60 -17.07 -15.89
N GLY A 261 -8.73 -17.87 -16.96
CA GLY A 261 -8.54 -17.37 -18.33
C GLY A 261 -9.61 -16.41 -18.84
N THR A 262 -10.71 -16.27 -18.11
CA THR A 262 -11.77 -15.29 -18.35
C THR A 262 -11.92 -14.39 -17.12
N ASN A 263 -11.50 -13.13 -17.25
CA ASN A 263 -11.59 -12.10 -16.20
C ASN A 263 -12.36 -10.88 -16.73
N SER A 264 -13.56 -10.63 -16.17
CA SER A 264 -14.45 -9.55 -16.61
C SER A 264 -13.86 -8.15 -16.41
N ASP A 265 -13.08 -7.92 -15.35
CA ASP A 265 -12.51 -6.60 -15.05
C ASP A 265 -11.41 -6.23 -16.04
N GLU A 266 -10.52 -7.18 -16.37
CA GLU A 266 -9.47 -6.99 -17.38
C GLU A 266 -10.05 -6.71 -18.77
N ILE A 267 -11.16 -7.37 -19.12
CA ILE A 267 -11.85 -7.14 -20.39
C ILE A 267 -12.51 -5.76 -20.41
N ILE A 268 -13.12 -5.31 -19.31
CA ILE A 268 -13.69 -3.96 -19.19
C ILE A 268 -12.59 -2.90 -19.33
N GLN A 269 -11.42 -3.10 -18.73
CA GLN A 269 -10.27 -2.22 -18.90
C GLN A 269 -9.83 -2.17 -20.37
N ALA A 270 -9.67 -3.32 -21.02
CA ALA A 270 -9.28 -3.38 -22.43
C ALA A 270 -10.33 -2.77 -23.38
N ILE A 271 -11.63 -2.93 -23.07
CA ILE A 271 -12.74 -2.26 -23.76
C ILE A 271 -12.64 -0.74 -23.60
N ASN A 272 -12.41 -0.27 -22.37
CA ASN A 272 -12.28 1.15 -22.09
C ASN A 272 -11.08 1.76 -22.83
N SER A 273 -9.98 1.00 -22.99
CA SER A 273 -8.79 1.41 -23.76
C SER A 273 -9.10 1.65 -25.23
N LEU A 274 -10.02 0.87 -25.79
CA LEU A 274 -10.47 1.03 -27.17
C LEU A 274 -11.52 2.13 -27.33
N LEU A 275 -12.43 2.26 -26.37
CA LEU A 275 -13.54 3.21 -26.48
C LEU A 275 -13.14 4.65 -26.14
N ASN A 276 -12.16 4.82 -25.26
CA ASN A 276 -11.65 6.12 -24.85
C ASN A 276 -10.11 6.13 -24.90
N PRO A 277 -9.50 6.08 -26.10
CA PRO A 277 -8.05 6.10 -26.23
C PRO A 277 -7.43 7.40 -25.67
N GLU A 278 -8.24 8.45 -25.46
CA GLU A 278 -7.84 9.71 -24.81
C GLU A 278 -8.05 9.74 -23.28
N LYS A 279 -8.80 8.79 -22.69
CA LYS A 279 -9.02 8.68 -21.22
C LYS A 279 -8.21 7.59 -20.55
N LEU A 280 -7.54 6.73 -21.31
CA LEU A 280 -6.52 5.86 -20.78
C LEU A 280 -5.17 6.55 -20.94
N GLU A 281 -4.91 7.41 -19.95
CA GLU A 281 -3.53 7.63 -19.55
C GLU A 281 -2.91 6.24 -19.28
N PRO A 282 -1.78 5.87 -19.90
CA PRO A 282 -0.93 4.85 -19.28
C PRO A 282 -0.69 5.32 -17.84
N PRO A 283 -0.59 4.42 -16.83
CA PRO A 283 -0.37 4.83 -15.45
C PRO A 283 0.72 5.89 -15.46
N LYS A 284 0.36 7.11 -15.08
CA LYS A 284 1.33 8.17 -14.92
C LYS A 284 2.36 7.57 -13.98
N LYS A 285 3.58 7.36 -14.47
CA LYS A 285 4.77 7.34 -13.62
C LYS A 285 4.82 8.75 -13.02
N GLN A 286 4.02 9.00 -11.99
CA GLN A 286 4.14 10.15 -11.15
C GLN A 286 5.36 9.91 -10.28
N SER A 287 6.35 10.77 -10.51
CA SER A 287 7.50 11.07 -9.68
C SER A 287 7.88 9.94 -8.73
N GLY A 288 8.70 9.04 -9.26
CA GLY A 288 9.41 8.08 -8.42
C GLY A 288 10.03 8.83 -7.25
N LEU A 289 9.51 8.54 -6.05
CA LEU A 289 10.31 8.58 -4.84
C LEU A 289 11.68 8.02 -5.24
N LYS A 290 12.67 8.89 -5.15
CA LYS A 290 14.05 8.61 -5.51
C LYS A 290 14.38 7.21 -5.01
N VAL A 291 15.06 6.43 -5.85
CA VAL A 291 16.01 5.44 -5.37
C VAL A 291 17.24 6.22 -4.91
N PRO A 292 17.63 6.22 -3.63
CA PRO A 292 18.98 6.58 -3.24
C PRO A 292 19.74 5.32 -2.81
N GLU A 293 20.88 5.14 -3.48
CA GLU A 293 22.12 4.47 -3.08
C GLU A 293 22.07 3.15 -2.29
N ALA A 294 22.95 2.21 -2.69
CA ALA A 294 23.39 1.14 -1.80
C ALA A 294 23.69 1.73 -0.41
N VAL A 295 23.25 1.06 0.67
CA VAL A 295 23.35 1.61 2.03
C VAL A 295 24.78 2.05 2.30
N SER A 296 25.01 3.36 2.26
CA SER A 296 26.31 3.94 2.50
C SER A 296 26.68 3.77 3.96
N ASN A 297 27.95 3.49 4.22
CA ASN A 297 28.48 3.48 5.57
C ASN A 297 28.17 4.82 6.22
N ARG A 298 27.74 4.85 7.47
CA ARG A 298 27.32 6.07 8.15
C ARG A 298 27.94 6.17 9.52
N ILE A 299 28.36 7.38 9.89
CA ILE A 299 28.70 7.73 11.27
C ILE A 299 27.75 8.83 11.72
N LEU A 300 27.08 8.61 12.84
CA LEU A 300 26.37 9.65 13.58
C LEU A 300 27.23 10.01 14.79
N PHE A 301 27.64 11.27 14.93
CA PHE A 301 28.55 11.72 16.00
C PHE A 301 28.06 13.01 16.65
N ASN A 302 28.70 13.41 17.76
CA ASN A 302 28.38 14.59 18.55
C ASN A 302 26.93 14.53 19.07
N GLY A 303 26.50 13.37 19.57
CA GLY A 303 25.15 13.15 20.08
C GLY A 303 25.12 12.69 21.53
N LYS A 304 23.89 12.52 22.04
CA LYS A 304 23.60 11.77 23.26
C LYS A 304 22.90 10.47 22.88
N ILE A 305 23.66 9.40 22.71
CA ILE A 305 23.14 8.10 22.23
C ILE A 305 22.65 7.30 23.44
N LEU A 306 21.34 7.21 23.63
CA LEU A 306 20.73 6.32 24.62
C LEU A 306 20.71 4.91 24.02
N THR A 307 21.62 4.05 24.47
CA THR A 307 21.78 2.73 23.83
C THR A 307 20.62 1.79 24.13
N ALA A 308 19.93 2.03 25.25
CA ALA A 308 18.98 1.11 25.86
C ALA A 308 19.56 -0.29 26.09
N ASP A 309 20.88 -0.47 26.12
CA ASP A 309 21.52 -1.76 26.42
C ASP A 309 21.14 -2.25 27.83
N LYS A 310 21.69 -3.39 28.25
CA LYS A 310 21.39 -3.96 29.58
C LYS A 310 21.63 -2.96 30.74
N ASN A 311 22.55 -2.01 30.58
CA ASN A 311 22.92 -1.03 31.60
C ASN A 311 22.34 0.37 31.31
N PHE A 312 21.51 0.51 30.27
CA PHE A 312 21.00 1.78 29.77
C PHE A 312 22.12 2.82 29.55
N SER A 313 23.22 2.39 28.93
CA SER A 313 24.41 3.23 28.75
C SER A 313 24.16 4.44 27.83
N ILE A 314 24.99 5.47 27.98
CA ILE A 314 25.00 6.66 27.12
C ILE A 314 26.34 6.73 26.39
N ALA A 315 26.28 6.88 25.07
CA ALA A 315 27.44 7.07 24.20
C ALA A 315 27.33 8.40 23.44
N GLN A 316 28.35 8.73 22.64
CA GLN A 316 28.41 9.99 21.88
C GLN A 316 28.21 9.77 20.37
N ALA A 317 28.62 8.61 19.86
CA ALA A 317 28.59 8.31 18.44
C ALA A 317 28.27 6.83 18.15
N VAL A 318 27.78 6.58 16.94
CA VAL A 318 27.49 5.25 16.38
C VAL A 318 27.99 5.15 14.94
N ALA A 319 28.68 4.05 14.61
CA ALA A 319 29.04 3.68 13.25
C ALA A 319 28.11 2.59 12.73
N ILE A 320 27.68 2.75 11.49
CA ILE A 320 26.73 1.91 10.77
C ILE A 320 27.40 1.46 9.47
N GLN A 321 27.37 0.17 9.19
CA GLN A 321 27.86 -0.42 7.95
C GLN A 321 26.74 -1.26 7.35
N GLY A 322 26.31 -0.91 6.13
CA GLY A 322 25.08 -1.46 5.58
C GLY A 322 23.92 -1.20 6.53
N ASP A 323 23.17 -2.25 6.87
CA ASP A 323 22.03 -2.17 7.77
C ASP A 323 22.34 -2.45 9.25
N ARG A 324 23.63 -2.63 9.60
CA ARG A 324 24.08 -3.00 10.96
C ARG A 324 24.85 -1.89 11.65
N ILE A 325 24.67 -1.82 12.96
CA ILE A 325 25.54 -1.08 13.86
C ILE A 325 26.84 -1.88 14.02
N VAL A 326 27.99 -1.25 13.77
CA VAL A 326 29.31 -1.91 13.90
C VAL A 326 30.10 -1.43 15.11
N ALA A 327 29.83 -0.21 15.60
CA ALA A 327 30.46 0.31 16.81
C ALA A 327 29.61 1.41 17.45
N VAL A 328 29.70 1.52 18.78
CA VAL A 328 29.07 2.56 19.60
C VAL A 328 30.10 3.01 20.64
N GLY A 329 30.31 4.32 20.81
CA GLY A 329 31.39 4.81 21.66
C GLY A 329 31.49 6.32 21.74
N THR A 330 32.69 6.81 22.07
CA THR A 330 32.99 8.25 22.05
C THR A 330 33.12 8.77 20.62
N ASP A 331 32.97 10.08 20.42
CA ASP A 331 33.17 10.70 19.10
C ASP A 331 34.56 10.40 18.53
N THR A 332 35.58 10.43 19.39
CA THR A 332 36.97 10.21 18.98
C THR A 332 37.20 8.77 18.50
N GLU A 333 36.63 7.77 19.18
CA GLU A 333 36.78 6.37 18.80
C GLU A 333 36.04 6.05 17.51
N ILE A 334 34.78 6.50 17.40
CA ILE A 334 33.92 6.17 16.26
C ILE A 334 34.38 6.89 14.99
N MET A 335 34.82 8.14 15.09
CA MET A 335 35.31 8.90 13.93
C MET A 335 36.59 8.32 13.30
N GLN A 336 37.31 7.43 14.00
CA GLN A 336 38.45 6.70 13.42
C GLN A 336 38.01 5.62 12.42
N LEU A 337 36.75 5.20 12.46
CA LEU A 337 36.20 4.16 11.58
C LEU A 337 35.77 4.70 10.21
N LYS A 338 35.81 6.02 10.00
CA LYS A 338 35.42 6.64 8.73
C LYS A 338 36.32 6.15 7.58
N ASP A 339 35.71 5.82 6.45
CA ASP A 339 36.38 5.57 5.17
C ASP A 339 35.95 6.62 4.14
N ALA A 340 36.40 6.49 2.89
CA ALA A 340 36.12 7.44 1.80
C ALA A 340 34.65 7.48 1.34
N ASP A 341 33.85 6.46 1.68
CA ASP A 341 32.44 6.35 1.28
C ASP A 341 31.49 6.56 2.48
N THR A 342 32.03 6.91 3.65
CA THR A 342 31.25 7.11 4.87
C THR A 342 30.53 8.46 4.86
N VAL A 343 29.21 8.41 5.00
CA VAL A 343 28.36 9.57 5.29
C VAL A 343 28.48 9.93 6.78
N ILE A 344 29.03 11.09 7.07
CA ILE A 344 29.19 11.59 8.43
C ILE A 344 28.03 12.55 8.72
N THR A 345 27.33 12.33 9.83
CA THR A 345 26.20 13.15 10.27
C THR A 345 26.52 13.73 11.64
N ASP A 346 26.61 15.06 11.72
CA ASP A 346 26.73 15.78 13.00
C ASP A 346 25.34 15.88 13.63
N LEU A 347 25.19 15.30 14.82
CA LEU A 347 23.94 15.31 15.58
C LEU A 347 23.71 16.64 16.32
N GLU A 348 24.73 17.50 16.40
CA GLU A 348 24.71 18.80 17.09
C GLU A 348 24.18 18.72 18.54
N GLY A 349 24.59 17.68 19.26
CA GLY A 349 24.22 17.41 20.65
C GLY A 349 22.84 16.74 20.83
N ARG A 350 22.12 16.43 19.74
CA ARG A 350 20.78 15.81 19.83
C ARG A 350 20.83 14.40 20.40
N THR A 351 19.68 13.99 20.95
CA THR A 351 19.52 12.67 21.57
C THR A 351 19.13 11.64 20.50
N VAL A 352 19.75 10.47 20.57
CA VAL A 352 19.41 9.32 19.72
C VAL A 352 18.89 8.20 20.60
N ILE A 353 17.78 7.59 20.18
CA ILE A 353 17.16 6.42 20.83
C ILE A 353 17.07 5.26 19.84
N PRO A 354 16.93 3.99 20.31
CA PRO A 354 16.59 2.90 19.40
C PRO A 354 15.25 3.18 18.72
N GLY A 355 15.08 2.69 17.49
CA GLY A 355 13.82 2.75 16.76
C GLY A 355 12.65 2.24 17.60
N LEU A 356 11.58 3.02 17.69
CA LEU A 356 10.42 2.63 18.50
C LEU A 356 9.65 1.53 17.79
N ILE A 357 9.27 0.52 18.56
CA ILE A 357 8.47 -0.61 18.11
C ILE A 357 7.06 -0.43 18.67
N ASP A 358 6.05 -0.41 17.80
CA ASP A 358 4.65 -0.47 18.22
C ASP A 358 4.20 -1.93 18.30
N ASN A 359 3.88 -2.40 19.52
CA ASN A 359 3.47 -3.79 19.71
C ASN A 359 2.00 -4.06 19.40
N HIS A 360 1.21 -3.10 18.97
CA HIS A 360 -0.15 -3.40 18.57
C HIS A 360 -0.71 -2.26 17.74
N VAL A 361 -0.77 -2.44 16.43
CA VAL A 361 -1.33 -1.43 15.54
C VAL A 361 -2.01 -2.10 14.36
N HIS A 362 -3.07 -1.49 13.85
CA HIS A 362 -3.73 -1.91 12.62
C HIS A 362 -3.16 -1.15 11.41
N TYR A 363 -1.85 -1.32 11.19
CA TYR A 363 -1.06 -0.61 10.18
C TYR A 363 -1.59 -0.81 8.76
N LEU A 364 -1.71 -2.06 8.30
CA LEU A 364 -2.13 -2.36 6.92
C LEU A 364 -3.59 -1.98 6.66
N ARG A 365 -4.45 -2.05 7.69
CA ARG A 365 -5.85 -1.61 7.62
C ARG A 365 -5.99 -0.16 7.17
N SER A 366 -5.02 0.69 7.52
CA SER A 366 -5.06 2.13 7.26
C SER A 366 -4.33 2.55 5.99
N SER A 367 -3.41 1.72 5.49
CA SER A 367 -2.68 1.96 4.24
C SER A 367 -3.55 2.37 3.03
N PRO A 368 -4.76 1.81 2.78
CA PRO A 368 -5.42 2.00 1.50
C PRO A 368 -6.08 3.38 1.36
N TYR A 369 -6.22 4.12 2.46
CA TYR A 369 -6.86 5.44 2.49
C TYR A 369 -6.02 6.51 3.17
N TRP A 370 -4.79 6.20 3.62
CA TRP A 370 -3.93 7.12 4.35
C TRP A 370 -3.68 8.44 3.61
N LYS A 371 -3.55 8.38 2.27
CA LYS A 371 -3.42 9.58 1.42
C LYS A 371 -4.56 10.57 1.63
N TYR A 372 -5.77 10.12 1.95
CA TYR A 372 -6.96 10.97 2.08
C TYR A 372 -7.14 11.55 3.48
N GLU A 373 -6.31 11.16 4.45
CA GLU A 373 -6.48 11.52 5.86
C GLU A 373 -6.12 12.97 6.17
N ALA A 374 -7.00 13.64 6.89
CA ALA A 374 -6.69 14.75 7.78
C ALA A 374 -6.44 14.16 9.19
N LEU A 375 -5.17 14.04 9.56
CA LEU A 375 -4.73 13.35 10.79
C LEU A 375 -4.99 14.23 12.02
N PHE A 376 -5.97 13.87 12.85
CA PHE A 376 -6.30 14.58 14.12
C PHE A 376 -5.56 14.01 15.34
N ASP A 377 -4.61 13.12 15.12
CA ASP A 377 -3.80 12.44 16.13
C ASP A 377 -3.00 13.45 16.95
N GLY A 378 -3.12 13.37 18.28
CA GLY A 378 -2.45 14.29 19.19
C GLY A 378 -3.01 15.72 19.18
N VAL A 379 -3.99 16.03 18.34
CA VAL A 379 -4.57 17.38 18.23
C VAL A 379 -5.53 17.64 19.38
N ASN A 380 -5.21 18.60 20.25
CA ASN A 380 -6.01 18.92 21.45
C ASN A 380 -6.98 20.09 21.28
N THR A 381 -7.09 20.69 20.08
CA THR A 381 -8.07 21.75 19.79
C THR A 381 -8.86 21.46 18.53
N ARG A 382 -10.15 21.78 18.56
CA ARG A 382 -11.04 21.69 17.41
C ARG A 382 -10.65 22.70 16.34
N GLN A 383 -10.18 23.89 16.75
CA GLN A 383 -9.64 24.87 15.80
C GLN A 383 -8.54 24.25 14.92
N LYS A 384 -7.52 23.61 15.52
CA LYS A 384 -6.44 23.00 14.74
C LYS A 384 -6.94 21.82 13.89
N ALA A 385 -7.91 21.05 14.38
CA ALA A 385 -8.54 20.00 13.58
C ALA A 385 -9.23 20.56 12.32
N VAL A 386 -9.93 21.69 12.44
CA VAL A 386 -10.53 22.38 11.28
C VAL A 386 -9.47 22.94 10.34
N GLU A 387 -8.36 23.46 10.85
CA GLU A 387 -7.22 23.92 10.02
C GLU A 387 -6.63 22.77 9.21
N LEU A 388 -6.36 21.62 9.85
CA LEU A 388 -5.85 20.42 9.17
C LEU A 388 -6.83 19.91 8.11
N LEU A 389 -8.13 19.98 8.40
CA LEU A 389 -9.16 19.62 7.42
C LEU A 389 -9.15 20.57 6.21
N LYS A 390 -9.02 21.88 6.44
CA LYS A 390 -8.91 22.89 5.37
C LYS A 390 -7.65 22.71 4.53
N GLU A 391 -6.51 22.49 5.18
CA GLU A 391 -5.23 22.17 4.52
C GLU A 391 -5.40 20.93 3.64
N LYS A 392 -6.03 19.88 4.17
CA LYS A 392 -6.27 18.65 3.41
C LYS A 392 -7.19 18.87 2.21
N ILE A 393 -8.31 19.58 2.39
CA ILE A 393 -9.23 19.94 1.31
C ILE A 393 -8.52 20.75 0.22
N ALA A 394 -7.73 21.75 0.60
CA ALA A 394 -7.01 22.60 -0.35
C ALA A 394 -5.96 21.83 -1.17
N SER A 395 -5.34 20.81 -0.58
CA SER A 395 -4.39 19.94 -1.26
C SER A 395 -5.03 18.82 -2.10
N SER A 396 -6.35 18.64 -2.01
CA SER A 396 -7.07 17.55 -2.66
C SER A 396 -7.65 17.97 -4.00
N ALA A 397 -7.59 17.08 -4.99
CA ALA A 397 -8.21 17.30 -6.29
C ALA A 397 -9.74 17.40 -6.15
N GLN A 398 -10.41 18.12 -7.04
CA GLN A 398 -11.88 18.21 -7.00
C GLN A 398 -12.52 16.80 -7.09
N GLY A 399 -13.45 16.51 -6.17
CA GLY A 399 -14.10 15.20 -6.08
C GLY A 399 -13.28 14.11 -5.37
N GLU A 400 -12.02 14.38 -5.00
CA GLU A 400 -11.21 13.47 -4.19
C GLU A 400 -11.73 13.42 -2.76
N TRP A 401 -11.70 12.23 -2.15
CA TRP A 401 -12.11 12.03 -0.78
C TRP A 401 -11.19 12.73 0.22
N VAL A 402 -11.80 13.27 1.27
CA VAL A 402 -11.12 13.76 2.46
C VAL A 402 -11.68 13.00 3.67
N LEU A 403 -10.81 12.32 4.39
CA LEU A 403 -11.17 11.45 5.49
C LEU A 403 -10.55 11.91 6.80
N SER A 404 -11.15 11.54 7.92
CA SER A 404 -10.48 11.52 9.22
C SER A 404 -10.96 10.29 9.99
N ILE A 405 -10.16 9.22 9.96
CA ILE A 405 -10.57 7.88 10.43
C ILE A 405 -10.04 7.59 11.83
N GLY A 406 -10.82 8.00 12.83
CA GLY A 406 -10.55 7.65 14.23
C GLY A 406 -9.18 8.13 14.73
N GLY A 407 -8.76 7.62 15.90
CA GLY A 407 -7.51 8.03 16.54
C GLY A 407 -7.64 9.33 17.34
N TRP A 408 -8.86 9.86 17.36
CA TRP A 408 -9.25 11.05 18.09
C TRP A 408 -10.64 10.88 18.71
N ASN A 409 -10.95 11.73 19.69
CA ASN A 409 -12.30 11.86 20.24
C ASN A 409 -12.65 13.34 20.34
N LYS A 410 -13.88 13.74 20.01
CA LYS A 410 -14.31 15.15 20.17
C LYS A 410 -14.08 15.70 21.57
N ARG A 411 -14.08 14.83 22.60
CA ARG A 411 -13.78 15.26 23.95
C ARG A 411 -12.34 15.73 24.08
N GLN A 412 -11.38 15.22 23.30
CA GLN A 412 -9.96 15.64 23.33
C GLN A 412 -9.75 17.15 23.07
N PHE A 413 -10.72 17.79 22.42
CA PHE A 413 -10.67 19.22 22.12
C PHE A 413 -10.99 20.05 23.35
N ILE A 414 -10.01 20.81 23.83
CA ILE A 414 -10.12 21.64 25.04
C ILE A 414 -10.92 22.93 24.80
N ASP A 415 -10.94 23.42 23.56
CA ASP A 415 -11.61 24.63 23.11
C ASP A 415 -13.10 24.39 22.78
N SER A 416 -13.42 23.28 22.10
CA SER A 416 -14.80 22.93 21.74
C SER A 416 -14.99 21.43 21.52
N GLN A 417 -15.84 20.82 22.34
CA GLN A 417 -16.23 19.41 22.20
C GLN A 417 -17.46 19.20 21.31
N ALA A 418 -17.84 20.21 20.53
CA ALA A 418 -18.93 20.12 19.58
C ALA A 418 -18.58 19.12 18.46
N SER A 419 -19.52 18.22 18.16
CA SER A 419 -19.38 17.34 16.99
C SER A 419 -19.37 18.18 15.70
N PHE A 420 -18.60 17.75 14.70
CA PHE A 420 -18.73 18.26 13.34
C PHE A 420 -20.14 18.04 12.80
N THR A 421 -20.62 18.94 11.94
CA THR A 421 -21.97 18.85 11.35
C THR A 421 -21.89 18.72 9.84
N ARG A 422 -22.88 18.07 9.21
CA ARG A 422 -22.98 18.01 7.74
C ARG A 422 -22.87 19.40 7.11
N GLN A 423 -23.57 20.40 7.66
CA GLN A 423 -23.58 21.75 7.13
C GLN A 423 -22.18 22.39 7.16
N GLU A 424 -21.47 22.28 8.28
CA GLU A 424 -20.10 22.78 8.39
C GLU A 424 -19.17 22.10 7.37
N LEU A 425 -19.33 20.79 7.16
CA LEU A 425 -18.52 20.07 6.17
C LEU A 425 -18.92 20.43 4.72
N ASP A 426 -20.20 20.73 4.46
CA ASP A 426 -20.66 21.26 3.18
C ASP A 426 -20.07 22.65 2.88
N GLU A 427 -19.98 23.51 3.89
CA GLU A 427 -19.38 24.84 3.79
C GLU A 427 -17.86 24.79 3.57
N LEU A 428 -17.17 23.85 4.24
CA LEU A 428 -15.72 23.66 4.10
C LEU A 428 -15.33 22.99 2.78
N ALA A 429 -16.13 22.05 2.28
CA ALA A 429 -15.81 21.20 1.15
C ALA A 429 -17.04 20.99 0.24
N PRO A 430 -17.48 22.01 -0.51
CA PRO A 430 -18.67 21.90 -1.35
C PRO A 430 -18.49 20.92 -2.52
N ASN A 431 -17.25 20.67 -2.95
CA ASN A 431 -16.93 19.88 -4.15
C ASN A 431 -16.17 18.58 -3.85
N ASN A 432 -15.90 18.27 -2.57
CA ASN A 432 -15.14 17.10 -2.16
C ASN A 432 -15.97 16.27 -1.19
N PRO A 433 -16.08 14.95 -1.37
CA PRO A 433 -16.72 14.09 -0.37
C PRO A 433 -15.87 14.04 0.91
N VAL A 434 -16.46 14.41 2.04
CA VAL A 434 -15.81 14.44 3.35
C VAL A 434 -16.48 13.45 4.30
N PHE A 435 -15.68 12.65 5.00
CA PHE A 435 -16.16 11.79 6.10
C PHE A 435 -15.25 11.84 7.33
N ILE A 436 -15.84 12.13 8.48
CA ILE A 436 -15.15 12.27 9.77
C ILE A 436 -15.68 11.20 10.73
N GLN A 437 -14.89 10.15 10.98
CA GLN A 437 -15.27 9.04 11.85
C GLN A 437 -15.02 9.35 13.33
N GLN A 438 -15.98 8.96 14.18
CA GLN A 438 -15.92 9.08 15.64
C GLN A 438 -15.95 7.69 16.28
N GLY A 439 -14.76 7.10 16.47
CA GLY A 439 -14.59 5.76 17.02
C GLY A 439 -15.36 4.67 16.25
N PHE A 440 -15.79 3.61 16.94
CA PHE A 440 -16.55 2.51 16.34
C PHE A 440 -18.07 2.75 16.24
N SER A 441 -18.57 3.93 16.62
CA SER A 441 -20.01 4.23 16.60
C SER A 441 -20.53 4.72 15.23
N GLY A 442 -19.66 5.29 14.40
CA GLY A 442 -20.03 5.94 13.15
C GLY A 442 -19.30 7.26 12.93
N GLY A 443 -19.74 8.05 11.96
CA GLY A 443 -19.14 9.33 11.61
C GLY A 443 -20.10 10.28 10.92
N VAL A 444 -19.63 11.49 10.60
CA VAL A 444 -20.40 12.51 9.90
C VAL A 444 -19.85 12.69 8.49
N ALA A 445 -20.72 12.60 7.50
CA ALA A 445 -20.46 12.84 6.09
C ALA A 445 -21.06 14.17 5.63
N ASN A 446 -20.40 14.85 4.69
CA ASN A 446 -21.01 15.97 3.96
C ASN A 446 -21.96 15.47 2.87
N SER A 447 -22.67 16.39 2.21
CA SER A 447 -23.65 16.07 1.17
C SER A 447 -23.02 15.35 -0.02
N ALA A 448 -21.82 15.74 -0.46
CA ALA A 448 -21.11 15.08 -1.56
C ALA A 448 -20.79 13.61 -1.23
N ALA A 449 -20.34 13.31 0.00
CA ALA A 449 -20.13 11.93 0.45
C ALA A 449 -21.44 11.13 0.55
N LEU A 450 -22.53 11.75 1.01
CA LEU A 450 -23.84 11.08 1.09
C LEU A 450 -24.40 10.72 -0.29
N ASP A 451 -24.14 11.54 -1.31
CA ASP A 451 -24.56 11.27 -2.69
C ASP A 451 -23.84 10.03 -3.25
N LEU A 452 -22.57 9.81 -2.86
CA LEU A 452 -21.81 8.61 -3.22
C LEU A 452 -22.24 7.37 -2.43
N VAL A 453 -22.50 7.53 -1.13
CA VAL A 453 -22.87 6.42 -0.23
C VAL A 453 -24.29 5.91 -0.46
N GLY A 454 -25.18 6.80 -0.91
CA GLY A 454 -26.62 6.56 -0.98
C GLY A 454 -27.33 7.08 0.26
N ARG A 455 -28.16 8.12 0.08
CA ARG A 455 -28.85 8.81 1.18
C ARG A 455 -29.89 7.94 1.91
N ASP A 456 -30.38 6.91 1.25
CA ASP A 456 -31.34 5.93 1.74
C ASP A 456 -30.68 4.61 2.20
N ALA A 457 -29.35 4.52 2.12
CA ALA A 457 -28.62 3.33 2.54
C ALA A 457 -28.82 3.05 4.04
N ALA A 458 -28.85 1.77 4.40
CA ALA A 458 -29.02 1.35 5.78
C ALA A 458 -27.93 1.93 6.69
N GLY A 459 -28.33 2.55 7.80
CA GLY A 459 -27.41 3.21 8.74
C GLY A 459 -27.04 4.65 8.39
N VAL A 460 -27.61 5.23 7.32
CA VAL A 460 -27.44 6.64 6.96
C VAL A 460 -28.60 7.47 7.51
N THR A 461 -28.28 8.59 8.16
CA THR A 461 -29.25 9.62 8.59
C THR A 461 -28.98 10.90 7.80
N ALA A 462 -29.52 10.97 6.58
CA ALA A 462 -29.20 11.98 5.57
C ALA A 462 -29.28 13.44 6.07
N ASP A 463 -30.29 13.78 6.88
CA ASP A 463 -30.48 15.15 7.39
C ASP A 463 -29.27 15.64 8.20
N THR A 464 -28.75 14.75 9.05
CA THR A 464 -27.60 15.01 9.93
C THR A 464 -26.26 14.67 9.28
N GLY A 465 -26.28 13.92 8.17
CA GLY A 465 -25.11 13.29 7.56
C GLY A 465 -24.47 12.19 8.40
N PHE A 466 -25.10 11.74 9.47
CA PHE A 466 -24.54 10.70 10.32
C PHE A 466 -24.63 9.33 9.63
N ILE A 467 -23.52 8.60 9.62
CA ILE A 467 -23.42 7.23 9.11
C ILE A 467 -23.02 6.33 10.28
N SER A 468 -23.94 5.48 10.74
CA SER A 468 -23.71 4.55 11.85
C SER A 468 -22.85 3.36 11.41
N SER A 469 -22.06 2.83 12.34
CA SER A 469 -21.61 1.44 12.27
C SER A 469 -22.76 0.53 12.74
N ALA A 470 -23.07 -0.59 12.06
CA ALA A 470 -24.26 -1.43 12.34
C ALA A 470 -24.48 -1.80 13.84
N PRO A 471 -25.72 -2.18 14.25
CA PRO A 471 -26.10 -2.40 15.65
C PRO A 471 -25.34 -3.51 16.40
N ASP A 472 -24.69 -4.44 15.71
CA ASP A 472 -23.91 -5.54 16.28
C ASP A 472 -22.40 -5.27 16.29
N GLY A 473 -22.00 -4.02 16.03
CA GLY A 473 -20.59 -3.62 15.97
C GLY A 473 -19.86 -4.17 14.76
N ARG A 474 -20.58 -4.65 13.74
CA ARG A 474 -20.01 -5.25 12.53
C ARG A 474 -20.62 -4.68 11.26
N PHE A 475 -19.87 -3.73 10.71
CA PHE A 475 -19.67 -3.55 9.27
C PHE A 475 -20.78 -2.95 8.36
N ALA A 476 -21.88 -2.39 8.86
CA ALA A 476 -22.75 -1.52 8.02
C ALA A 476 -22.28 -0.06 8.04
N GLY A 477 -22.49 0.69 6.95
CA GLY A 477 -22.20 2.13 6.86
C GLY A 477 -20.72 2.46 6.66
N VAL A 478 -19.93 2.51 7.73
CA VAL A 478 -18.51 2.97 7.69
C VAL A 478 -17.63 2.15 6.73
N PRO A 479 -17.66 0.81 6.70
CA PRO A 479 -16.88 0.08 5.70
C PRO A 479 -17.36 0.33 4.27
N ASN A 480 -18.63 0.68 4.08
CA ASN A 480 -19.12 1.08 2.76
C ASN A 480 -18.56 2.45 2.36
N VAL A 481 -18.47 3.40 3.30
CA VAL A 481 -17.78 4.68 3.08
C VAL A 481 -16.32 4.43 2.73
N LEU A 482 -15.60 3.65 3.53
CA LEU A 482 -14.20 3.33 3.27
C LEU A 482 -14.08 2.65 1.91
N ARG A 483 -14.86 1.60 1.60
CA ARG A 483 -14.88 0.94 0.29
C ARG A 483 -15.13 1.89 -0.88
N LEU A 484 -16.00 2.90 -0.73
CA LEU A 484 -16.27 3.91 -1.77
C LEU A 484 -15.19 4.98 -1.86
N ALA A 485 -14.48 5.24 -0.76
CA ALA A 485 -13.31 6.10 -0.72
C ALA A 485 -12.07 5.41 -1.31
N LEU A 486 -12.10 4.08 -1.43
CA LEU A 486 -11.02 3.31 -2.03
C LEU A 486 -11.09 3.40 -3.56
N PRO A 487 -10.04 3.90 -4.23
CA PRO A 487 -9.96 3.82 -5.68
C PRO A 487 -9.89 2.35 -6.13
N SER A 488 -10.18 2.08 -7.40
CA SER A 488 -9.83 0.79 -8.01
C SER A 488 -8.31 0.62 -7.90
N TYR A 489 -7.85 -0.36 -7.13
CA TYR A 489 -6.45 -0.45 -6.75
C TYR A 489 -5.54 -0.74 -7.93
N ASP A 490 -4.61 0.19 -8.18
CA ASP A 490 -3.35 -0.10 -8.84
C ASP A 490 -2.30 -0.39 -7.75
N GLU A 491 -1.74 -1.61 -7.75
CA GLU A 491 -0.78 -2.08 -6.76
C GLU A 491 0.43 -1.14 -6.65
N GLU A 492 0.93 -0.66 -7.80
CA GLU A 492 2.07 0.25 -7.85
C GLU A 492 1.73 1.63 -7.27
N GLN A 493 0.53 2.15 -7.54
CA GLN A 493 0.08 3.40 -6.94
C GLN A 493 -0.04 3.30 -5.42
N TRP A 494 -0.60 2.20 -4.91
CA TRP A 494 -0.69 1.99 -3.46
C TRP A 494 0.69 1.90 -2.80
N LYS A 495 1.63 1.13 -3.39
CA LYS A 495 3.01 0.98 -2.89
C LYS A 495 3.75 2.33 -2.87
N THR A 496 3.76 3.02 -4.01
CA THR A 496 4.62 4.20 -4.24
C THR A 496 4.06 5.50 -3.67
N GLN A 497 2.74 5.59 -3.45
CA GLN A 497 2.13 6.81 -2.95
C GLN A 497 1.56 6.64 -1.53
N TYR A 498 0.72 5.62 -1.30
CA TYR A 498 -0.12 5.60 -0.09
C TYR A 498 0.64 4.99 1.07
N LEU A 499 1.25 3.83 0.82
CA LEU A 499 2.13 3.17 1.78
C LEU A 499 3.39 4.02 2.03
N ALA A 500 3.96 4.66 1.01
CA ALA A 500 5.13 5.51 1.17
C ALA A 500 4.86 6.73 2.09
N GLN A 501 3.75 7.46 1.88
CA GLN A 501 3.36 8.56 2.75
C GLN A 501 3.10 8.08 4.19
N MET A 502 2.42 6.94 4.34
CA MET A 502 2.17 6.36 5.66
C MET A 502 3.46 5.98 6.38
N ASN A 503 4.42 5.36 5.69
CA ASN A 503 5.73 5.07 6.27
C ASN A 503 6.44 6.35 6.74
N MET A 504 6.46 7.39 5.91
CA MET A 504 7.07 8.68 6.28
C MET A 504 6.44 9.25 7.56
N ASP A 505 5.11 9.21 7.69
CA ASP A 505 4.41 9.69 8.88
C ASP A 505 4.73 8.85 10.12
N TYR A 506 4.73 7.52 10.01
CA TYR A 506 5.13 6.62 11.11
C TYR A 506 6.59 6.83 11.51
N ASN A 507 7.50 6.96 10.54
CA ASN A 507 8.91 7.24 10.79
C ASN A 507 9.11 8.61 11.45
N LYS A 508 8.38 9.65 11.03
CA LYS A 508 8.35 10.96 11.70
C LYS A 508 7.87 10.85 13.15
N GLY A 509 6.88 9.97 13.40
CA GLY A 509 6.40 9.59 14.74
C GLY A 509 7.37 8.71 15.56
N GLY A 510 8.57 8.45 15.05
CA GLY A 510 9.63 7.68 15.72
C GLY A 510 9.51 6.16 15.55
N ILE A 511 8.55 5.65 14.77
CA ILE A 511 8.31 4.23 14.61
C ILE A 511 9.20 3.67 13.49
N THR A 512 9.95 2.61 13.78
CA THR A 512 10.70 1.85 12.76
C THR A 512 10.17 0.43 12.58
N THR A 513 9.38 -0.07 13.54
CA THR A 513 8.81 -1.42 13.49
C THR A 513 7.39 -1.41 14.03
N VAL A 514 6.50 -2.13 13.35
CA VAL A 514 5.12 -2.32 13.76
C VAL A 514 4.81 -3.81 13.88
N TRP A 515 4.08 -4.14 14.93
CA TRP A 515 3.26 -5.32 14.96
C TRP A 515 1.88 -4.98 14.36
N ASN A 516 1.66 -5.46 13.13
CA ASN A 516 0.37 -5.35 12.46
C ASN A 516 -0.62 -6.40 13.00
N ALA A 517 -1.53 -5.98 13.87
CA ALA A 517 -2.69 -6.76 14.33
C ALA A 517 -3.67 -6.89 13.16
N GLY A 518 -3.70 -8.09 12.54
CA GLY A 518 -4.34 -8.33 11.24
C GLY A 518 -5.77 -7.78 11.11
N ALA A 519 -6.14 -7.29 9.92
CA ALA A 519 -7.41 -6.62 9.73
C ALA A 519 -8.38 -7.26 8.72
N ILE A 520 -9.47 -6.54 8.50
CA ILE A 520 -10.75 -6.92 7.89
C ILE A 520 -10.52 -7.44 6.45
N HIS A 521 -11.53 -8.10 5.87
CA HIS A 521 -11.63 -8.76 4.54
C HIS A 521 -10.82 -8.22 3.32
N TYR A 522 -10.19 -7.05 3.39
CA TYR A 522 -9.33 -6.43 2.36
C TYR A 522 -7.82 -6.67 2.58
N ASP A 523 -7.39 -7.09 3.78
CA ASP A 523 -5.97 -7.13 4.17
C ASP A 523 -5.13 -8.15 3.44
N ASN A 524 -5.67 -9.31 3.05
CA ASN A 524 -4.82 -10.36 2.46
C ASN A 524 -4.10 -9.87 1.20
N GLN A 525 -4.75 -9.04 0.38
CA GLN A 525 -4.11 -8.44 -0.79
C GLN A 525 -3.01 -7.45 -0.38
N PHE A 526 -3.28 -6.54 0.56
CA PHE A 526 -2.27 -5.58 1.04
C PHE A 526 -1.13 -6.24 1.80
N THR A 527 -1.38 -7.35 2.49
CA THR A 527 -0.36 -8.17 3.14
C THR A 527 0.58 -8.77 2.10
N GLU A 528 0.04 -9.40 1.05
CA GLU A 528 0.87 -9.94 -0.05
C GLU A 528 1.61 -8.84 -0.80
N TRP A 529 0.95 -7.71 -1.09
CA TRP A 529 1.59 -6.56 -1.72
C TRP A 529 2.67 -5.93 -0.86
N SER A 530 2.46 -5.83 0.45
CA SER A 530 3.47 -5.37 1.41
C SER A 530 4.66 -6.31 1.42
N LYS A 531 4.40 -7.62 1.51
CA LYS A 531 5.43 -8.64 1.52
C LYS A 531 6.26 -8.58 0.24
N SER A 532 5.63 -8.64 -0.92
CA SER A 532 6.31 -8.48 -2.23
C SER A 532 7.06 -7.16 -2.29
N TYR A 533 6.44 -6.04 -1.89
CA TYR A 533 7.13 -4.75 -1.98
C TYR A 533 8.37 -4.68 -1.09
N VAL A 534 8.30 -5.22 0.12
CA VAL A 534 9.45 -5.25 1.04
C VAL A 534 10.52 -6.24 0.57
N GLU A 535 10.13 -7.39 0.01
CA GLU A 535 11.06 -8.43 -0.45
C GLU A 535 11.73 -8.08 -1.80
N ASP A 536 10.98 -7.48 -2.72
CA ASP A 536 11.45 -7.07 -4.06
C ASP A 536 12.25 -5.77 -4.00
N ASN A 537 12.01 -4.93 -2.99
CA ASN A 537 12.72 -3.67 -2.78
C ASN A 537 13.88 -3.85 -1.80
N GLY A 538 15.06 -4.19 -2.33
CA GLY A 538 16.31 -4.30 -1.55
C GLY A 538 16.74 -3.02 -0.81
N ASN A 539 16.01 -1.92 -0.95
CA ASN A 539 16.25 -0.60 -0.36
C ASN A 539 15.11 -0.10 0.54
N TRP A 540 14.28 -0.98 1.11
CA TRP A 540 13.23 -0.58 2.06
C TRP A 540 13.76 0.28 3.21
N SER A 541 13.20 1.49 3.36
CA SER A 541 13.49 2.45 4.45
C SER A 541 12.27 2.76 5.32
N GLY A 542 11.11 2.17 5.02
CA GLY A 542 9.89 2.33 5.80
C GLY A 542 9.91 1.53 7.11
N VAL A 543 8.74 1.21 7.65
CA VAL A 543 8.62 0.42 8.89
C VAL A 543 8.77 -1.08 8.63
N ARG A 544 9.41 -1.82 9.55
CA ARG A 544 9.39 -3.29 9.56
C ARG A 544 8.01 -3.77 9.99
N MET A 545 7.49 -4.81 9.34
CA MET A 545 6.13 -5.31 9.54
C MET A 545 6.14 -6.76 10.06
N PHE A 546 5.73 -6.93 11.30
CA PHE A 546 5.49 -8.24 11.90
C PHE A 546 3.98 -8.48 11.94
N HIS A 547 3.50 -9.38 11.09
CA HIS A 547 2.08 -9.54 10.80
C HIS A 547 1.51 -10.78 11.48
N HIS A 548 0.36 -10.62 12.15
CA HIS A 548 -0.44 -11.75 12.63
C HIS A 548 -1.49 -12.17 11.60
N ILE A 549 -1.60 -13.47 11.38
CA ILE A 549 -2.66 -14.05 10.57
C ILE A 549 -3.98 -13.78 11.29
N LYS A 550 -4.85 -13.04 10.61
CA LYS A 550 -6.21 -12.86 11.11
C LYS A 550 -6.92 -14.20 11.16
N SER A 551 -7.35 -14.58 12.35
CA SER A 551 -7.99 -15.86 12.60
C SER A 551 -9.31 -15.69 13.33
N GLU A 552 -10.32 -15.11 12.70
CA GLU A 552 -11.66 -15.03 13.30
C GLU A 552 -12.47 -16.28 12.94
N ALA A 553 -12.28 -17.39 13.67
CA ALA A 553 -13.23 -18.49 13.57
C ALA A 553 -14.59 -17.98 14.07
N LYS A 554 -15.60 -18.01 13.20
CA LYS A 554 -16.92 -17.38 13.44
C LYS A 554 -17.95 -18.35 14.03
N ASN A 555 -17.70 -19.64 13.90
CA ASN A 555 -18.55 -20.75 14.32
C ASN A 555 -17.69 -22.03 14.46
N PRO A 556 -18.24 -23.15 14.99
CA PRO A 556 -17.49 -24.39 15.18
C PRO A 556 -16.82 -24.94 13.91
N ALA A 557 -17.52 -24.92 12.76
CA ALA A 557 -16.96 -25.43 11.50
C ALA A 557 -15.73 -24.62 11.04
N SER A 558 -15.83 -23.28 11.08
CA SER A 558 -14.68 -22.42 10.76
C SER A 558 -13.53 -22.54 11.78
N ALA A 559 -13.81 -22.99 13.01
CA ALA A 559 -12.77 -23.28 14.00
C ALA A 559 -12.06 -24.60 13.69
N GLU A 560 -12.78 -25.63 13.24
CA GLU A 560 -12.18 -26.88 12.75
C GLU A 560 -11.32 -26.64 11.50
N GLU A 561 -11.80 -25.84 10.55
CA GLU A 561 -11.03 -25.43 9.36
C GLU A 561 -9.76 -24.67 9.76
N MET A 562 -9.84 -23.83 10.78
CA MET A 562 -8.69 -23.11 11.32
C MET A 562 -7.69 -24.05 11.99
N VAL A 563 -8.17 -25.00 12.82
CA VAL A 563 -7.31 -26.03 13.42
C VAL A 563 -6.58 -26.80 12.34
N GLN A 564 -7.27 -27.21 11.27
CA GLN A 564 -6.64 -27.88 10.13
C GLN A 564 -5.63 -26.97 9.42
N SER A 565 -5.99 -25.71 9.18
CA SER A 565 -5.09 -24.73 8.56
C SER A 565 -3.81 -24.53 9.36
N ILE A 566 -3.91 -24.39 10.69
CA ILE A 566 -2.75 -24.30 11.60
C ILE A 566 -1.85 -25.53 11.46
N GLN A 567 -2.41 -26.71 11.21
CA GLN A 567 -1.62 -27.92 10.99
C GLN A 567 -0.81 -27.86 9.69
N ASP A 568 -1.33 -27.18 8.67
CA ASP A 568 -0.78 -27.09 7.32
C ASP A 568 0.10 -25.86 7.10
N TRP A 569 0.00 -24.83 7.96
CA TRP A 569 0.84 -23.66 7.89
C TRP A 569 2.31 -24.01 8.07
N LYS A 570 3.16 -23.45 7.19
CA LYS A 570 4.61 -23.58 7.29
C LYS A 570 5.11 -22.83 8.52
N ALA A 571 6.26 -23.25 9.04
CA ALA A 571 6.93 -22.54 10.12
C ALA A 571 7.08 -21.03 9.79
N LEU A 572 6.96 -20.19 10.83
CA LEU A 572 7.06 -18.73 10.76
C LEU A 572 8.12 -18.30 9.73
N GLU A 573 7.68 -17.56 8.71
CA GLU A 573 8.60 -16.98 7.71
C GLU A 573 9.59 -16.07 8.44
N LYS A 574 10.87 -16.15 8.07
CA LYS A 574 11.95 -15.42 8.74
C LYS A 574 12.49 -14.34 7.82
N GLY A 575 11.70 -13.29 7.60
CA GLY A 575 12.15 -12.08 6.94
C GLY A 575 12.57 -11.02 7.94
N ASP A 576 13.55 -10.21 7.55
CA ASP A 576 14.13 -9.16 8.39
C ASP A 576 13.24 -7.90 8.48
N TYR A 577 12.45 -7.66 7.43
CA TYR A 577 11.59 -6.48 7.30
C TYR A 577 10.10 -6.82 7.21
N PHE A 578 9.75 -8.01 6.72
CA PHE A 578 8.40 -8.54 6.77
C PHE A 578 8.43 -9.95 7.36
N ARG A 579 7.56 -10.23 8.33
CA ARG A 579 7.51 -11.52 8.99
C ARG A 579 6.08 -11.88 9.37
N MET A 580 5.68 -13.11 9.06
CA MET A 580 4.52 -13.72 9.70
C MET A 580 4.90 -14.09 11.14
N GLN A 581 4.26 -13.45 12.12
CA GLN A 581 4.61 -13.52 13.53
C GLN A 581 3.75 -14.53 14.32
N GLY A 582 2.46 -14.68 13.98
CA GLY A 582 1.59 -15.50 14.81
C GLY A 582 0.12 -15.51 14.42
N LEU A 583 -0.68 -16.15 15.26
CA LEU A 583 -2.15 -16.15 15.24
C LEU A 583 -2.69 -14.97 16.07
N GLY A 584 -3.75 -14.29 15.63
CA GLY A 584 -4.41 -13.25 16.42
C GLY A 584 -5.02 -12.13 15.57
N GLU A 585 -5.56 -11.05 16.15
CA GLU A 585 -5.68 -10.74 17.59
C GLU A 585 -6.88 -11.44 18.26
N ILE A 586 -7.79 -12.04 17.49
CA ILE A 586 -9.02 -12.66 18.00
C ILE A 586 -9.10 -14.10 17.48
N PRO A 587 -8.45 -15.09 18.13
CA PRO A 587 -8.45 -16.49 17.70
C PRO A 587 -9.86 -17.10 17.55
N TYR A 588 -10.80 -16.69 18.40
CA TYR A 588 -12.19 -17.10 18.29
C TYR A 588 -13.16 -15.95 18.55
N ILE A 589 -14.12 -15.75 17.65
CA ILE A 589 -14.92 -14.52 17.67
C ILE A 589 -15.88 -14.40 18.85
N HIS A 590 -16.25 -15.54 19.43
CA HIS A 590 -17.16 -15.58 20.58
C HIS A 590 -16.42 -15.45 21.92
N THR A 591 -15.08 -15.38 21.93
CA THR A 591 -14.27 -14.95 23.07
C THR A 591 -13.80 -13.49 22.94
N TYR A 592 -14.29 -12.73 21.96
CA TYR A 592 -13.99 -11.30 21.87
C TYR A 592 -14.76 -10.48 22.90
N ASP A 593 -14.06 -9.76 23.77
CA ASP A 593 -14.63 -8.89 24.80
C ASP A 593 -14.48 -7.40 24.46
N LEU A 594 -15.42 -6.57 24.93
CA LEU A 594 -15.36 -5.12 24.78
C LEU A 594 -16.04 -4.46 25.99
N PRO A 595 -15.63 -3.27 26.44
CA PRO A 595 -16.32 -2.54 27.51
C PRO A 595 -17.82 -2.32 27.23
N THR A 596 -18.19 -2.16 25.96
CA THR A 596 -19.59 -1.95 25.54
C THR A 596 -20.40 -3.24 25.44
N LYS A 597 -19.72 -4.38 25.22
CA LYS A 597 -20.34 -5.71 25.05
C LYS A 597 -20.40 -6.49 26.37
N GLY A 598 -19.45 -6.23 27.28
CA GLY A 598 -19.18 -7.08 28.43
C GLY A 598 -18.53 -8.42 28.05
N TRP A 599 -18.27 -9.25 29.05
CA TRP A 599 -17.81 -10.63 28.88
C TRP A 599 -19.01 -11.59 29.03
N ASN A 600 -19.36 -12.28 27.94
CA ASN A 600 -20.44 -13.26 27.92
C ASN A 600 -20.20 -14.26 26.76
N PRO A 601 -19.28 -15.21 26.92
CA PRO A 601 -18.99 -16.20 25.87
C PRO A 601 -20.21 -17.09 25.63
N LYS A 602 -20.47 -17.44 24.37
CA LYS A 602 -21.56 -18.37 24.03
C LYS A 602 -21.27 -19.78 24.56
N ALA A 603 -22.30 -20.63 24.65
CA ALA A 603 -22.15 -22.04 24.98
C ALA A 603 -21.08 -22.71 24.08
N ASN A 604 -20.19 -23.49 24.71
CA ASN A 604 -19.04 -24.18 24.12
C ASN A 604 -17.97 -23.27 23.49
N ALA A 605 -18.07 -21.93 23.63
CA ALA A 605 -17.11 -21.02 23.02
C ALA A 605 -15.70 -21.18 23.61
N LEU A 606 -15.61 -21.42 24.92
CA LEU A 606 -14.34 -21.64 25.62
C LEU A 606 -13.68 -22.97 25.25
N GLU A 607 -14.47 -24.03 25.01
CA GLU A 607 -13.96 -25.32 24.55
C GLU A 607 -13.39 -25.22 23.12
N ILE A 608 -14.09 -24.51 22.24
CA ILE A 608 -13.63 -24.25 20.87
C ILE A 608 -12.37 -23.39 20.88
N TYR A 609 -12.38 -22.34 21.69
CA TYR A 609 -11.21 -21.49 21.92
C TYR A 609 -10.00 -22.34 22.35
N GLN A 610 -10.16 -23.16 23.39
CA GLN A 610 -9.10 -24.05 23.88
C GLN A 610 -8.59 -24.99 22.78
N THR A 611 -9.47 -25.50 21.92
CA THR A 611 -9.09 -26.38 20.79
C THR A 611 -8.19 -25.65 19.79
N VAL A 612 -8.55 -24.41 19.41
CA VAL A 612 -7.73 -23.58 18.49
C VAL A 612 -6.38 -23.24 19.12
N MET A 613 -6.37 -22.82 20.39
CA MET A 613 -5.16 -22.48 21.13
C MET A 613 -4.24 -23.70 21.29
N ALA A 614 -4.78 -24.87 21.63
CA ALA A 614 -4.02 -26.12 21.73
C ALA A 614 -3.38 -26.52 20.39
N ALA A 615 -4.09 -26.33 19.27
CA ALA A 615 -3.55 -26.58 17.94
C ALA A 615 -2.37 -25.64 17.61
N ALA A 616 -2.48 -24.35 17.97
CA ALA A 616 -1.40 -23.37 17.82
C ALA A 616 -0.18 -23.76 18.67
N ALA A 617 -0.40 -24.12 19.95
CA ALA A 617 0.67 -24.57 20.84
C ALA A 617 1.40 -25.80 20.29
N ALA A 618 0.66 -26.83 19.86
CA ALA A 618 1.22 -28.07 19.32
C ALA A 618 2.09 -27.86 18.04
N LYS A 619 1.87 -26.74 17.34
CA LYS A 619 2.66 -26.34 16.16
C LYS A 619 3.72 -25.29 16.46
N GLY A 620 3.83 -24.84 17.71
CA GLY A 620 4.80 -23.84 18.12
C GLY A 620 4.51 -22.44 17.60
N TRP A 621 3.23 -22.11 17.36
CA TRP A 621 2.83 -20.76 16.94
C TRP A 621 2.73 -19.82 18.14
N THR A 622 3.22 -18.60 17.96
CA THR A 622 2.88 -17.48 18.84
C THR A 622 1.42 -17.12 18.67
N VAL A 623 0.74 -16.86 19.79
CA VAL A 623 -0.65 -16.39 19.80
C VAL A 623 -0.74 -15.04 20.48
N SER A 624 -1.56 -14.19 19.90
CA SER A 624 -1.99 -12.90 20.41
C SER A 624 -3.48 -12.93 20.68
N GLU A 625 -3.82 -12.65 21.93
CA GLU A 625 -5.18 -12.65 22.42
C GLU A 625 -5.60 -11.24 22.85
N HIS A 626 -6.60 -10.70 22.17
CA HIS A 626 -7.36 -9.54 22.61
C HIS A 626 -7.97 -9.81 23.99
N ALA A 627 -7.60 -9.13 25.08
CA ALA A 627 -8.25 -9.35 26.38
C ALA A 627 -8.28 -8.08 27.26
N MET A 628 -9.48 -7.57 27.55
CA MET A 628 -9.65 -6.31 28.28
C MET A 628 -10.30 -6.46 29.64
N LEU A 629 -11.29 -7.34 29.76
CA LEU A 629 -12.15 -7.46 30.92
C LEU A 629 -11.60 -8.47 31.92
N GLU A 630 -11.67 -8.14 33.21
CA GLU A 630 -11.20 -8.98 34.33
C GLU A 630 -11.79 -10.40 34.24
N GLU A 631 -13.08 -10.49 33.95
CA GLU A 631 -13.85 -11.74 33.95
C GLU A 631 -13.38 -12.71 32.85
N LYS A 632 -12.85 -12.18 31.74
CA LYS A 632 -12.30 -13.01 30.67
C LYS A 632 -11.06 -13.76 31.12
N PHE A 633 -10.17 -13.08 31.85
CA PHE A 633 -8.93 -13.68 32.32
C PHE A 633 -9.20 -14.86 33.26
N ASP A 634 -10.19 -14.73 34.15
CA ASP A 634 -10.60 -15.79 35.07
C ASP A 634 -11.03 -17.07 34.32
N ASP A 635 -11.72 -16.93 33.20
CA ASP A 635 -12.21 -18.06 32.39
C ASP A 635 -11.12 -18.70 31.52
N ILE A 636 -10.16 -17.93 31.00
CA ILE A 636 -9.17 -18.45 30.05
C ILE A 636 -7.91 -19.00 30.72
N PHE A 637 -7.48 -18.48 31.88
CA PHE A 637 -6.26 -18.97 32.54
C PHE A 637 -6.28 -20.48 32.85
N PRO A 638 -7.38 -21.07 33.35
CA PRO A 638 -7.45 -22.53 33.53
C PRO A 638 -7.19 -23.30 32.23
N LEU A 639 -7.76 -22.82 31.11
CA LEU A 639 -7.59 -23.44 29.79
C LEU A 639 -6.15 -23.36 29.31
N LEU A 640 -5.48 -22.21 29.53
CA LEU A 640 -4.08 -22.02 29.18
C LEU A 640 -3.16 -22.91 30.00
N ARG A 641 -3.43 -23.09 31.31
CA ARG A 641 -2.65 -24.02 32.16
C ARG A 641 -2.80 -25.47 31.72
N GLU A 642 -3.99 -25.88 31.27
CA GLU A 642 -4.19 -27.22 30.70
C GLU A 642 -3.43 -27.43 29.38
N ILE A 643 -3.31 -26.38 28.57
CA ILE A 643 -2.49 -26.41 27.34
C ILE A 643 -1.01 -26.49 27.71
N ASP A 644 -0.54 -25.64 28.61
CA ASP A 644 0.85 -25.57 29.08
C ASP A 644 1.35 -26.91 29.66
N GLN A 645 0.49 -27.60 30.43
CA GLN A 645 0.81 -28.94 30.95
C GLN A 645 1.06 -29.98 29.85
N LYS A 646 0.47 -29.80 28.65
CA LYS A 646 0.63 -30.70 27.50
C LYS A 646 1.76 -30.24 26.58
N GLN A 647 1.97 -28.93 26.49
CA GLN A 647 2.94 -28.28 25.62
C GLN A 647 3.36 -26.97 26.28
N ASP A 648 4.62 -26.88 26.70
CA ASP A 648 5.20 -25.67 27.29
C ASP A 648 4.98 -24.46 26.35
N ILE A 649 4.20 -23.49 26.81
CA ILE A 649 3.85 -22.30 26.01
C ILE A 649 4.82 -21.13 26.23
N ALA A 650 5.67 -21.17 27.28
CA ALA A 650 6.58 -20.07 27.59
C ALA A 650 7.56 -19.76 26.43
N PRO A 651 8.14 -20.75 25.72
CA PRO A 651 8.99 -20.48 24.55
C PRO A 651 8.24 -19.86 23.36
N LEU A 652 6.91 -19.94 23.34
CA LEU A 652 6.07 -19.46 22.25
C LEU A 652 5.74 -17.96 22.38
N ARG A 653 6.07 -17.33 23.52
CA ARG A 653 5.87 -15.91 23.81
C ARG A 653 4.45 -15.44 23.56
N TRP A 654 3.45 -16.19 24.01
CA TRP A 654 2.04 -15.80 23.84
C TRP A 654 1.73 -14.47 24.55
N ALA A 655 0.87 -13.65 23.95
CA ALA A 655 0.58 -12.31 24.44
C ALA A 655 -0.90 -12.06 24.72
N PHE A 656 -1.16 -11.31 25.79
CA PHE A 656 -2.43 -10.60 25.97
C PHE A 656 -2.29 -9.14 25.55
N HIS A 657 -3.29 -8.64 24.83
CA HIS A 657 -3.41 -7.23 24.45
C HIS A 657 -4.34 -6.49 25.38
N HIS A 658 -4.11 -5.18 25.51
CA HIS A 658 -4.90 -4.23 26.27
C HIS A 658 -4.73 -4.39 27.77
N CYS A 659 -5.19 -5.52 28.32
CA CYS A 659 -5.09 -5.86 29.74
C CYS A 659 -5.63 -4.79 30.70
N TYR A 660 -6.59 -3.97 30.25
CA TYR A 660 -7.08 -2.80 31.00
C TYR A 660 -7.70 -3.16 32.35
N GLY A 661 -8.46 -4.26 32.42
CA GLY A 661 -9.08 -4.76 33.65
C GLY A 661 -8.25 -5.84 34.37
N MET A 662 -7.01 -6.10 33.96
CA MET A 662 -6.23 -7.22 34.49
C MET A 662 -5.75 -6.92 35.93
N THR A 663 -5.97 -7.85 36.85
CA THR A 663 -5.56 -7.69 38.25
C THR A 663 -4.09 -8.09 38.47
N LYS A 664 -3.48 -7.62 39.57
CA LYS A 664 -2.12 -8.02 39.98
C LYS A 664 -1.97 -9.55 40.09
N ALA A 665 -2.99 -10.25 40.59
CA ALA A 665 -2.96 -11.71 40.69
C ALA A 665 -2.94 -12.37 39.31
N GLN A 666 -3.77 -11.89 38.38
CA GLN A 666 -3.81 -12.35 37.00
C GLN A 666 -2.50 -12.08 36.26
N ILE A 667 -1.86 -10.91 36.48
CA ILE A 667 -0.51 -10.62 35.95
C ILE A 667 0.50 -11.66 36.45
N GLY A 668 0.43 -12.05 37.72
CA GLY A 668 1.24 -13.15 38.28
C GLY A 668 1.00 -14.48 37.56
N GLN A 669 -0.25 -14.81 37.24
CA GLN A 669 -0.56 -16.03 36.46
C GLN A 669 0.00 -15.99 35.04
N ALA A 670 -0.06 -14.84 34.36
CA ALA A 670 0.56 -14.67 33.05
C ALA A 670 2.09 -14.81 33.12
N ALA A 671 2.72 -14.31 34.19
CA ALA A 671 4.17 -14.42 34.40
C ALA A 671 4.59 -15.88 34.62
N GLU A 672 3.81 -16.66 35.38
CA GLU A 672 4.03 -18.10 35.58
C GLU A 672 4.00 -18.89 34.26
N LEU A 673 3.16 -18.46 33.30
CA LEU A 673 3.03 -19.06 31.97
C LEU A 673 4.06 -18.53 30.95
N GLY A 674 4.97 -17.63 31.36
CA GLY A 674 5.96 -17.03 30.46
C GLY A 674 5.36 -16.14 29.36
N MET A 675 4.19 -15.56 29.60
CA MET A 675 3.47 -14.73 28.64
C MET A 675 4.00 -13.29 28.58
N PHE A 676 3.62 -12.58 27.52
CA PHE A 676 3.88 -11.17 27.30
C PHE A 676 2.63 -10.31 27.50
N LEU A 677 2.75 -9.13 28.10
CA LEU A 677 1.67 -8.15 28.15
C LEU A 677 1.92 -7.00 27.16
N ALA A 678 1.11 -6.93 26.11
CA ALA A 678 1.08 -5.82 25.18
C ALA A 678 0.09 -4.77 25.68
N LEU A 679 0.57 -3.66 26.24
CA LEU A 679 -0.26 -2.63 26.88
C LEU A 679 -0.39 -1.39 26.00
N GLN A 680 -1.61 -0.89 25.80
CA GLN A 680 -1.91 0.24 24.90
C GLN A 680 -2.52 1.45 25.63
N ASN A 681 -2.48 2.62 24.98
CA ASN A 681 -2.83 3.90 25.57
C ASN A 681 -4.29 4.34 25.36
N SER A 682 -5.17 3.49 24.83
CA SER A 682 -6.57 3.89 24.55
C SER A 682 -7.36 4.46 25.74
N PRO A 683 -7.12 4.05 27.01
CA PRO A 683 -7.73 4.71 28.18
C PRO A 683 -7.39 6.21 28.32
N ALA A 684 -6.27 6.66 27.74
CA ALA A 684 -5.86 8.07 27.70
C ALA A 684 -6.74 8.94 26.78
N MET A 685 -7.64 8.34 26.00
CA MET A 685 -8.58 9.05 25.13
C MET A 685 -9.92 9.26 25.87
N PRO A 686 -10.24 10.50 26.31
CA PRO A 686 -11.41 10.77 27.12
C PRO A 686 -12.70 10.56 26.31
N GLY A 687 -13.74 10.10 26.99
CA GLY A 687 -15.08 9.99 26.39
C GLY A 687 -15.30 8.84 25.43
N GLY A 688 -14.28 8.06 25.07
CA GLY A 688 -14.44 6.75 24.45
C GLY A 688 -15.00 5.71 25.44
N ALA A 689 -15.37 4.52 24.95
CA ALA A 689 -15.76 3.42 25.83
C ALA A 689 -14.63 3.02 26.78
N MET A 690 -13.39 3.01 26.28
CA MET A 690 -12.18 2.73 27.08
C MET A 690 -12.00 3.75 28.19
N GLY A 691 -11.87 5.04 27.86
CA GLY A 691 -11.71 6.09 28.87
C GLY A 691 -12.88 6.18 29.87
N ARG A 692 -14.11 5.78 29.50
CA ARG A 692 -15.22 5.72 30.47
C ARG A 692 -15.15 4.52 31.42
N ARG A 693 -14.70 3.35 30.95
CA ARG A 693 -14.67 2.12 31.75
C ARG A 693 -13.39 1.99 32.56
N PHE A 694 -12.27 2.41 31.98
CA PHE A 694 -10.91 2.17 32.45
C PHE A 694 -10.10 3.47 32.62
N GLY A 695 -10.75 4.64 32.62
CA GLY A 695 -10.07 5.93 32.69
C GLY A 695 -9.49 6.29 34.06
N GLN A 696 -9.17 5.32 34.91
CA GLN A 696 -8.47 5.47 36.18
C GLN A 696 -7.60 4.23 36.44
N ASP A 697 -6.31 4.44 36.73
CA ASP A 697 -5.30 3.42 37.06
C ASP A 697 -5.31 2.19 36.11
N SER A 698 -5.50 2.43 34.81
CA SER A 698 -5.39 1.43 33.76
C SER A 698 -4.84 2.05 32.47
N PRO A 699 -3.90 1.39 31.76
CA PRO A 699 -3.42 0.03 31.99
C PRO A 699 -2.46 -0.12 33.20
N PRO A 700 -2.23 -1.34 33.69
CA PRO A 700 -1.43 -1.60 34.90
C PRO A 700 0.09 -1.59 34.64
N PHE A 701 0.66 -0.48 34.13
CA PHE A 701 2.07 -0.42 33.73
C PHE A 701 3.04 -0.68 34.88
N ARG A 702 2.85 -0.03 36.03
CA ARG A 702 3.74 -0.19 37.19
C ARG A 702 3.60 -1.59 37.76
N THR A 703 2.36 -2.07 37.89
CA THR A 703 2.11 -3.41 38.41
C THR A 703 2.74 -4.48 37.52
N ALA A 704 2.67 -4.35 36.19
CA ALA A 704 3.39 -5.22 35.25
C ALA A 704 4.91 -5.14 35.47
N GLN A 705 5.47 -3.93 35.51
CA GLN A 705 6.90 -3.71 35.73
C GLN A 705 7.43 -4.31 37.04
N GLU A 706 6.69 -4.18 38.14
CA GLU A 706 7.06 -4.71 39.46
C GLU A 706 6.89 -6.24 39.56
N SER A 707 6.01 -6.82 38.75
CA SER A 707 5.81 -8.28 38.73
C SER A 707 6.97 -9.06 38.10
N GLY A 708 7.79 -8.40 37.28
CA GLY A 708 8.87 -9.03 36.52
C GLY A 708 8.43 -9.72 35.22
N ILE A 709 7.14 -9.68 34.88
CA ILE A 709 6.66 -10.15 33.57
C ILE A 709 7.27 -9.31 32.44
N MET A 710 7.48 -9.93 31.28
CA MET A 710 7.83 -9.16 30.08
C MET A 710 6.59 -8.42 29.59
N TRP A 711 6.73 -7.11 29.40
CA TRP A 711 5.65 -6.24 28.95
C TRP A 711 6.18 -5.17 28.02
N GLY A 712 5.32 -4.65 27.16
CA GLY A 712 5.70 -3.58 26.24
C GLY A 712 4.55 -2.65 25.88
N LEU A 713 4.89 -1.60 25.14
CA LEU A 713 3.97 -0.53 24.77
C LEU A 713 3.57 -0.57 23.29
N GLY A 714 2.32 -0.19 23.01
CA GLY A 714 1.78 -0.02 21.67
C GLY A 714 0.64 1.00 21.64
N SER A 715 0.15 1.33 20.45
CA SER A 715 -0.90 2.35 20.30
C SER A 715 -2.31 1.77 20.26
N ASP A 716 -2.54 0.66 19.55
CA ASP A 716 -3.85 0.28 18.97
C ASP A 716 -4.39 1.30 17.95
N ALA A 717 -3.48 2.05 17.32
CA ALA A 717 -3.85 2.91 16.21
C ALA A 717 -4.43 2.07 15.05
N LYS A 718 -5.28 2.60 14.18
CA LYS A 718 -5.63 4.00 14.03
C LYS A 718 -6.97 4.43 14.63
N ILE A 719 -7.91 3.51 14.90
CA ILE A 719 -9.29 3.90 15.21
C ILE A 719 -9.45 4.40 16.66
N VAL A 720 -8.75 3.81 17.62
CA VAL A 720 -9.00 4.06 19.06
C VAL A 720 -8.06 5.08 19.69
N SER A 721 -6.88 5.28 19.12
CA SER A 721 -5.80 6.09 19.71
C SER A 721 -4.88 6.67 18.62
N PRO A 722 -4.12 7.74 18.96
CA PRO A 722 -3.08 8.29 18.09
C PRO A 722 -1.97 7.30 17.76
N TYR A 723 -1.49 7.29 16.52
CA TYR A 723 -0.35 6.46 16.10
C TYR A 723 1.04 6.90 16.62
N PRO A 724 1.34 8.19 16.88
CA PRO A 724 2.71 8.57 17.28
C PRO A 724 3.10 7.96 18.64
N ALA A 725 4.22 7.22 18.68
CA ALA A 725 4.66 6.48 19.85
C ALA A 725 5.00 7.40 21.06
N PHE A 726 5.37 8.65 20.79
CA PHE A 726 5.63 9.65 21.84
C PHE A 726 4.42 9.91 22.74
N PHE A 727 3.19 9.76 22.22
CA PHE A 727 1.98 9.88 23.04
C PHE A 727 1.86 8.72 24.05
N THR A 728 2.23 7.50 23.66
CA THR A 728 2.26 6.34 24.56
C THR A 728 3.35 6.49 25.63
N LEU A 729 4.53 6.98 25.27
CA LEU A 729 5.59 7.32 26.23
C LEU A 729 5.14 8.40 27.23
N TYR A 730 4.50 9.46 26.74
CA TYR A 730 3.92 10.52 27.59
C TYR A 730 2.91 9.94 28.58
N PHE A 731 1.99 9.10 28.11
CA PHE A 731 0.94 8.53 28.96
C PHE A 731 1.52 7.63 30.05
N ALA A 732 2.45 6.74 29.71
CA ALA A 732 3.09 5.83 30.66
C ALA A 732 3.91 6.56 31.74
N VAL A 733 4.57 7.66 31.38
CA VAL A 733 5.44 8.45 32.29
C VAL A 733 4.65 9.42 33.15
N THR A 734 3.65 10.10 32.57
CA THR A 734 2.91 11.16 33.27
C THR A 734 1.65 10.67 33.94
N GLY A 735 1.08 9.57 33.47
CA GLY A 735 -0.26 9.11 33.85
C GLY A 735 -1.37 10.03 33.35
N LYS A 736 -1.08 10.99 32.47
CA LYS A 736 -2.04 11.99 32.03
C LYS A 736 -2.71 11.58 30.72
N ASN A 737 -4.01 11.82 30.64
CA ASN A 737 -4.76 11.69 29.40
C ASN A 737 -4.37 12.81 28.39
N ILE A 738 -5.00 12.83 27.21
CA ILE A 738 -4.74 13.85 26.18
C ILE A 738 -5.10 15.29 26.61
N HIS A 739 -5.98 15.46 27.61
CA HIS A 739 -6.30 16.77 28.22
C HIS A 739 -5.25 17.27 29.20
N GLY A 740 -4.43 16.35 29.74
CA GLY A 740 -3.52 16.65 30.84
C GLY A 740 -4.09 16.27 32.22
N ASP A 741 -5.27 15.65 32.29
CA ASP A 741 -5.79 15.12 33.56
C ASP A 741 -5.02 13.87 33.96
N VAL A 742 -4.61 13.79 35.21
CA VAL A 742 -3.98 12.59 35.78
C VAL A 742 -5.03 11.49 35.92
N ILE A 743 -4.88 10.42 35.16
CA ILE A 743 -5.73 9.23 35.23
C ILE A 743 -4.98 7.99 35.75
N LEU A 744 -3.64 7.95 35.68
CA LEU A 744 -2.82 6.95 36.37
C LEU A 744 -2.20 7.61 37.60
N GLN A 745 -2.80 7.39 38.76
CA GLN A 745 -2.26 7.84 40.05
C GLN A 745 -1.16 6.89 40.54
N ASN A 746 -1.32 5.59 40.30
CA ASN A 746 -0.46 4.54 40.85
C ASN A 746 0.27 3.72 39.78
N GLU A 747 -0.11 3.86 38.52
CA GLU A 747 0.36 2.99 37.42
C GLU A 747 1.39 3.66 36.49
N THR A 748 2.06 4.75 36.92
CA THR A 748 3.13 5.37 36.12
C THR A 748 4.46 4.66 36.27
N VAL A 749 5.26 4.67 35.20
CA VAL A 749 6.62 4.11 35.13
C VAL A 749 7.67 5.20 34.84
N THR A 750 8.95 4.88 35.02
CA THR A 750 10.04 5.81 34.68
C THR A 750 10.20 5.94 33.16
N ARG A 751 10.90 7.00 32.72
CA ARG A 751 11.25 7.21 31.30
C ARG A 751 12.05 6.04 30.73
N GLU A 752 13.03 5.56 31.49
CA GLU A 752 13.84 4.41 31.12
C GLU A 752 12.98 3.16 30.92
N GLN A 753 12.10 2.86 31.87
CA GLN A 753 11.18 1.72 31.79
C GLN A 753 10.25 1.82 30.58
N ALA A 754 9.67 2.99 30.34
CA ALA A 754 8.80 3.23 29.19
C ALA A 754 9.55 3.10 27.84
N LEU A 755 10.78 3.61 27.75
CA LEU A 755 11.59 3.46 26.53
C LEU A 755 11.97 1.99 26.28
N ILE A 756 12.37 1.25 27.32
CA ILE A 756 12.65 -0.20 27.23
C ILE A 756 11.41 -0.97 26.77
N ALA A 757 10.24 -0.62 27.32
CA ALA A 757 8.96 -1.24 26.96
C ALA A 757 8.56 -1.00 25.50
N HIS A 758 8.95 0.13 24.90
CA HIS A 758 8.74 0.42 23.48
C HIS A 758 9.83 -0.15 22.54
N THR A 759 10.94 -0.67 23.08
CA THR A 759 12.11 -1.07 22.29
C THR A 759 12.48 -2.52 22.59
N ARG A 760 13.34 -2.79 23.57
CA ARG A 760 13.83 -4.13 23.91
C ARG A 760 12.73 -5.13 24.23
N SER A 761 11.74 -4.74 25.04
CA SER A 761 10.69 -5.67 25.42
C SER A 761 9.85 -6.09 24.21
N ASN A 762 9.54 -5.14 23.33
CA ASN A 762 8.83 -5.41 22.09
C ASN A 762 9.69 -6.23 21.11
N ALA A 763 11.00 -5.97 21.02
CA ALA A 763 11.91 -6.78 20.22
C ALA A 763 11.98 -8.24 20.72
N TRP A 764 11.95 -8.45 22.04
CA TRP A 764 11.83 -9.78 22.63
C TRP A 764 10.52 -10.45 22.23
N TYR A 765 9.38 -9.77 22.32
CA TYR A 765 8.13 -10.38 21.87
C TYR A 765 8.19 -10.86 20.39
N LEU A 766 8.87 -10.11 19.52
CA LEU A 766 9.03 -10.42 18.11
C LEU A 766 10.11 -11.47 17.77
N PHE A 767 10.79 -12.05 18.77
CA PHE A 767 11.98 -12.89 18.56
C PHE A 767 13.10 -12.18 17.79
N MET A 768 13.26 -10.88 18.04
CA MET A 768 14.22 -10.00 17.41
C MET A 768 15.14 -9.33 18.43
N GLU A 769 15.17 -9.78 19.68
CA GLU A 769 15.98 -9.16 20.74
C GLU A 769 17.49 -9.17 20.46
N ASP A 770 17.98 -10.07 19.62
CA ASP A 770 19.38 -10.13 19.18
C ASP A 770 19.68 -9.14 18.05
N LEU A 771 18.65 -8.57 17.43
CA LEU A 771 18.76 -7.78 16.20
C LEU A 771 18.14 -6.38 16.31
N LEU A 772 17.19 -6.16 17.22
CA LEU A 772 16.44 -4.91 17.40
C LEU A 772 16.41 -4.50 18.88
N GLY A 773 15.83 -3.33 19.14
CA GLY A 773 15.46 -2.84 20.46
C GLY A 773 16.56 -2.11 21.24
N SER A 774 17.81 -2.16 20.80
CA SER A 774 18.91 -1.39 21.41
C SER A 774 19.97 -1.00 20.37
N ILE A 775 20.75 0.02 20.70
CA ILE A 775 21.88 0.51 19.88
C ILE A 775 23.13 -0.21 20.35
N GLU A 776 23.37 -1.41 19.82
CA GLU A 776 24.52 -2.25 20.16
C GLU A 776 25.18 -2.81 18.87
N PRO A 777 26.51 -3.00 18.85
CA PRO A 777 27.17 -3.64 17.72
C PRO A 777 26.56 -5.00 17.35
N GLY A 778 26.35 -5.23 16.06
CA GLY A 778 25.72 -6.42 15.49
C GLY A 778 24.20 -6.31 15.26
N LYS A 779 23.52 -5.36 15.91
CA LYS A 779 22.07 -5.11 15.74
C LYS A 779 21.79 -4.27 14.49
N TYR A 780 20.55 -4.29 14.01
CA TYR A 780 20.12 -3.40 12.94
C TYR A 780 20.22 -1.94 13.39
N ALA A 781 20.57 -1.07 12.44
CA ALA A 781 20.59 0.37 12.64
C ALA A 781 19.18 0.98 12.52
N ASP A 782 18.29 0.55 13.40
CA ASP A 782 16.96 1.12 13.61
C ASP A 782 17.05 2.18 14.72
N LEU A 783 17.01 3.46 14.35
CA LEU A 783 17.42 4.58 15.20
C LEU A 783 16.51 5.79 14.98
N VAL A 784 16.27 6.57 16.03
CA VAL A 784 15.55 7.85 15.95
C VAL A 784 16.39 8.94 16.60
N VAL A 785 16.69 9.99 15.85
CA VAL A 785 17.28 11.22 16.36
C VAL A 785 16.13 12.15 16.74
N LEU A 786 16.12 12.64 17.97
CA LEU A 786 15.05 13.48 18.50
C LEU A 786 15.40 14.97 18.40
N ASP A 787 14.38 15.79 18.24
CA ASP A 787 14.48 17.24 18.32
C ASP A 787 14.86 17.74 19.72
N ASN A 788 14.42 17.03 20.76
CA ASN A 788 14.71 17.31 22.17
C ASN A 788 15.12 16.04 22.95
N ASP A 789 15.82 16.20 24.07
CA ASP A 789 16.28 15.09 24.90
C ASP A 789 15.13 14.48 25.72
N TYR A 790 14.73 13.26 25.33
CA TYR A 790 13.68 12.49 26.00
C TYR A 790 13.92 12.35 27.52
N MET A 791 15.16 12.29 28.00
CA MET A 791 15.45 12.09 29.42
C MET A 791 15.33 13.36 30.25
N THR A 792 15.30 14.55 29.64
CA THR A 792 15.34 15.83 30.36
C THR A 792 14.23 16.82 30.00
N ILE A 793 13.59 16.68 28.83
CA ILE A 793 12.42 17.48 28.44
C ILE A 793 11.34 17.46 29.53
N PRO A 794 10.58 18.54 29.80
CA PRO A 794 9.44 18.48 30.72
C PRO A 794 8.50 17.32 30.37
N ALA A 795 8.06 16.56 31.38
CA ALA A 795 7.32 15.32 31.14
C ALA A 795 6.03 15.54 30.33
N ASP A 796 5.38 16.69 30.51
CA ASP A 796 4.17 17.07 29.78
C ASP A 796 4.38 17.32 28.28
N GLN A 797 5.62 17.58 27.87
CA GLN A 797 6.03 17.84 26.49
C GLN A 797 6.57 16.57 25.78
N ILE A 798 6.61 15.42 26.46
CA ILE A 798 7.06 14.15 25.84
C ILE A 798 6.21 13.83 24.60
N LYS A 799 4.89 14.10 24.63
CA LYS A 799 3.98 13.85 23.51
C LYS A 799 4.24 14.75 22.29
N ASP A 800 4.97 15.84 22.48
CA ASP A 800 5.27 16.84 21.46
C ASP A 800 6.63 16.58 20.78
N LEU A 801 7.39 15.58 21.24
CA LEU A 801 8.65 15.16 20.61
C LEU A 801 8.45 14.81 19.14
N GLN A 802 9.46 15.11 18.34
CA GLN A 802 9.49 14.72 16.93
C GLN A 802 10.83 14.06 16.60
N SER A 803 10.78 13.11 15.65
CA SER A 803 12.00 12.69 14.99
C SER A 803 12.52 13.81 14.10
N VAL A 804 13.84 14.00 14.08
CA VAL A 804 14.53 14.82 13.06
C VAL A 804 15.20 13.95 12.00
N LEU A 805 15.50 12.69 12.34
CA LEU A 805 16.01 11.66 11.45
C LEU A 805 15.59 10.29 12.01
N THR A 806 14.92 9.50 11.20
CA THR A 806 14.57 8.11 11.53
C THR A 806 15.22 7.18 10.52
N LEU A 807 16.03 6.24 11.03
CA LEU A 807 16.69 5.22 10.24
C LEU A 807 16.01 3.86 10.49
N THR A 808 15.68 3.13 9.42
CA THR A 808 15.33 1.70 9.47
C THR A 808 16.42 0.93 8.73
N GLY A 809 17.15 0.07 9.43
CA GLY A 809 18.28 -0.66 8.86
C GLY A 809 19.32 0.28 8.22
N GLY A 810 19.65 1.39 8.88
CA GLY A 810 20.63 2.37 8.41
C GLY A 810 20.16 3.31 7.30
N ARG A 811 18.96 3.10 6.75
CA ARG A 811 18.37 3.91 5.67
C ARG A 811 17.39 4.92 6.24
N ALA A 812 17.42 6.16 5.76
CA ALA A 812 16.50 7.20 6.21
C ALA A 812 15.07 6.95 5.69
N GLY A 813 14.15 6.64 6.60
CA GLY A 813 12.70 6.64 6.34
C GLY A 813 12.08 8.03 6.54
N TYR A 814 12.74 8.88 7.32
CA TYR A 814 12.39 10.28 7.51
C TYR A 814 13.65 11.09 7.82
N ASP A 815 13.77 12.28 7.23
CA ASP A 815 14.82 13.27 7.50
C ASP A 815 14.20 14.67 7.41
N ALA A 816 14.31 15.45 8.48
CA ALA A 816 13.80 16.81 8.53
C ALA A 816 14.67 17.81 7.74
N GLY A 817 15.85 17.41 7.28
CA GLY A 817 16.78 18.24 6.51
C GLY A 817 17.52 19.29 7.35
N ILE A 818 17.54 19.11 8.67
CA ILE A 818 18.17 20.06 9.61
C ILE A 818 19.55 19.59 10.13
N LEU A 819 19.92 18.33 9.87
CA LEU A 819 21.20 17.76 10.27
C LEU A 819 22.24 17.98 9.16
N LYS A 820 23.49 18.20 9.55
CA LYS A 820 24.59 18.37 8.60
C LYS A 820 25.12 17.00 8.21
N HIS A 821 24.95 16.66 6.94
CA HIS A 821 25.54 15.46 6.34
C HIS A 821 26.75 15.86 5.50
N THR A 822 27.92 15.33 5.85
CA THR A 822 29.15 15.47 5.07
C THR A 822 29.61 14.09 4.63
N SER A 823 29.71 13.87 3.33
CA SER A 823 30.47 12.75 2.79
C SER A 823 31.96 12.96 3.13
N SER A 824 32.69 11.91 3.52
CA SER A 824 34.10 11.98 3.89
C SER A 824 35.02 12.40 2.75
N THR A 825 34.60 12.21 1.49
CA THR A 825 35.04 13.03 0.37
C THR A 825 34.15 14.26 0.32
N GLY A 826 34.70 15.46 0.49
CA GLY A 826 33.93 16.68 0.29
C GLY A 826 33.10 16.57 -1.00
N SER A 827 31.88 17.04 -0.94
CA SER A 827 30.83 16.68 -1.86
C SER A 827 31.16 16.90 -3.34
N GLU A 828 31.25 15.80 -4.07
CA GLU A 828 31.21 15.79 -5.52
C GLU A 828 29.76 15.75 -5.99
N ILE A 829 29.37 16.69 -6.83
CA ILE A 829 28.09 16.66 -7.55
C ILE A 829 28.33 16.77 -9.05
N THR A 830 27.59 15.98 -9.83
CA THR A 830 27.45 16.18 -11.28
C THR A 830 25.99 16.48 -11.57
N PHE A 831 25.70 17.43 -12.45
CA PHE A 831 24.33 17.71 -12.92
C PHE A 831 24.36 18.24 -14.36
N PHE A 832 23.22 18.20 -15.04
CA PHE A 832 23.08 18.78 -16.37
C PHE A 832 22.35 20.11 -16.33
N GLY A 833 22.67 21.01 -17.25
CA GLY A 833 22.05 22.33 -17.36
C GLY A 833 21.56 22.62 -18.78
N TRP A 834 20.34 23.15 -18.89
CA TRP A 834 19.74 23.65 -20.13
C TRP A 834 18.83 24.85 -19.85
N SER A 835 18.35 25.53 -20.88
CA SER A 835 17.35 26.59 -20.77
C SER A 835 16.48 26.64 -22.03
N ASP A 836 15.45 27.48 -22.05
CA ASP A 836 14.81 27.95 -23.27
C ASP A 836 14.24 26.81 -24.14
N THR A 837 13.49 25.89 -23.51
CA THR A 837 12.90 24.73 -24.18
C THR A 837 11.78 25.11 -25.15
N HIS A 838 11.09 26.25 -24.94
CA HIS A 838 10.11 26.82 -25.86
C HIS A 838 9.07 25.81 -26.38
N ILE A 839 8.42 25.08 -25.49
CA ILE A 839 7.38 24.13 -25.90
C ILE A 839 6.20 24.93 -26.47
N PRO A 840 5.83 24.69 -27.74
CA PRO A 840 4.74 25.41 -28.40
C PRO A 840 3.41 25.16 -27.70
N ALA A 841 2.45 26.08 -27.87
CA ALA A 841 1.13 26.05 -27.24
C ALA A 841 0.32 24.76 -27.51
N ASP A 842 0.65 24.02 -28.58
CA ASP A 842 0.05 22.73 -28.94
C ASP A 842 0.68 21.52 -28.23
N GLY A 843 1.68 21.75 -27.37
CA GLY A 843 2.35 20.70 -26.59
C GLY A 843 3.35 19.87 -27.37
N ASN A 844 3.77 20.28 -28.58
CA ASN A 844 4.69 19.49 -29.39
C ASN A 844 6.13 19.47 -28.83
N ILE A 845 6.54 18.32 -28.29
CA ILE A 845 7.85 18.10 -27.64
C ILE A 845 8.92 17.44 -28.53
N GLN A 846 8.63 17.16 -29.81
CA GLN A 846 9.55 16.41 -30.69
C GLN A 846 10.93 17.06 -30.84
N ARG A 847 11.04 18.38 -30.61
CA ARG A 847 12.32 19.10 -30.67
C ARG A 847 13.20 18.90 -29.44
N ILE A 848 12.60 18.54 -28.30
CA ILE A 848 13.26 18.48 -26.98
C ILE A 848 13.56 17.04 -26.58
N GLU A 849 12.67 16.10 -26.89
CA GLU A 849 12.76 14.67 -26.57
C GLU A 849 14.14 14.04 -26.90
N PRO A 850 14.79 14.31 -28.05
CA PRO A 850 16.13 13.80 -28.33
C PRO A 850 17.21 14.21 -27.31
N THR A 851 17.05 15.38 -26.68
CA THR A 851 17.96 15.88 -25.64
C THR A 851 17.85 15.05 -24.37
N ILE A 852 16.64 14.66 -23.98
CA ILE A 852 16.39 13.80 -22.81
C ILE A 852 17.03 12.43 -23.00
N ILE A 853 16.85 11.84 -24.19
CA ILE A 853 17.48 10.56 -24.55
C ILE A 853 19.00 10.68 -24.44
N ALA A 854 19.58 11.77 -24.95
CA ALA A 854 21.01 12.00 -24.88
C ALA A 854 21.53 12.15 -23.44
N MET A 855 20.83 12.93 -22.59
CA MET A 855 21.17 13.06 -21.17
C MET A 855 21.14 11.70 -20.46
N ASN A 856 20.11 10.90 -20.70
CA ASN A 856 19.92 9.58 -20.07
C ASN A 856 20.96 8.53 -20.45
N GLN A 857 21.68 8.74 -21.56
CA GLN A 857 22.71 7.86 -22.09
C GLN A 857 24.12 8.37 -21.82
N LEU A 858 24.28 9.61 -21.34
CA LEU A 858 25.58 10.25 -21.23
C LEU A 858 26.47 9.71 -20.10
N PRO A 859 25.97 9.28 -18.92
CA PRO A 859 26.85 8.78 -17.86
C PRO A 859 27.75 7.63 -18.31
N GLY A 860 29.00 7.65 -17.86
CA GLY A 860 30.06 6.75 -18.30
C GLY A 860 30.80 7.21 -19.55
N THR A 861 30.38 8.30 -20.21
CA THR A 861 31.09 8.88 -21.35
C THR A 861 32.33 9.66 -20.88
N ALA A 862 33.47 9.50 -21.55
CA ALA A 862 34.69 10.26 -21.23
C ALA A 862 34.52 11.75 -21.57
N PHE A 863 35.08 12.62 -20.72
CA PHE A 863 35.22 14.04 -21.03
C PHE A 863 36.23 14.25 -22.20
N PRO A 864 36.21 15.41 -22.90
CA PRO A 864 37.12 15.65 -24.01
C PRO A 864 38.58 15.79 -23.55
N ALA A 865 39.51 15.64 -24.51
CA ALA A 865 40.94 15.76 -24.25
C ALA A 865 41.30 17.06 -23.50
N GLY A 866 41.95 16.91 -22.35
CA GLY A 866 42.29 18.01 -21.44
C GLY A 866 41.40 18.15 -20.21
N MET A 867 40.32 17.36 -20.08
CA MET A 867 39.54 17.19 -18.84
C MET A 867 39.63 15.73 -18.39
N GLU A 868 39.96 15.50 -17.12
CA GLU A 868 40.11 14.15 -16.59
C GLU A 868 38.76 13.51 -16.19
N GLY A 869 38.63 12.21 -16.46
CA GLY A 869 37.53 11.38 -15.96
C GLY A 869 36.35 11.18 -16.93
N PHE A 870 35.24 10.75 -16.34
CA PHE A 870 34.01 10.37 -17.04
C PHE A 870 32.83 11.16 -16.46
N VAL A 871 31.81 11.37 -17.29
CA VAL A 871 30.52 11.90 -16.84
C VAL A 871 29.93 10.93 -15.81
N LYS A 872 29.84 11.37 -14.56
CA LYS A 872 29.18 10.61 -13.49
C LYS A 872 27.67 10.60 -13.70
N THR A 873 26.98 9.72 -12.98
CA THR A 873 25.53 9.78 -12.87
C THR A 873 25.15 11.16 -12.31
N PRO A 874 24.38 11.99 -13.03
CA PRO A 874 23.99 13.30 -12.55
C PRO A 874 22.97 13.18 -11.42
N SER A 875 23.09 14.06 -10.42
CA SER A 875 22.15 14.17 -9.31
C SER A 875 20.80 14.77 -9.74
N PHE A 876 20.81 15.62 -10.77
CA PHE A 876 19.62 16.26 -11.36
C PHE A 876 19.93 16.94 -12.71
N VAL A 877 18.89 17.50 -13.32
CA VAL A 877 18.94 18.45 -14.45
C VAL A 877 18.36 19.80 -14.00
N PHE A 878 18.97 20.91 -14.40
CA PHE A 878 18.54 22.26 -14.03
C PHE A 878 18.14 23.06 -15.27
N ASN A 879 16.90 23.57 -15.29
CA ASN A 879 16.36 24.46 -16.32
C ASN A 879 16.34 25.92 -15.84
N CYS A 880 16.94 26.83 -16.62
CA CYS A 880 16.93 28.28 -16.34
C CYS A 880 15.83 29.09 -17.06
N GLY A 881 14.68 28.46 -17.36
CA GLY A 881 13.43 29.13 -17.78
C GLY A 881 13.11 29.06 -19.27
N ASP A 882 12.09 29.81 -19.70
CA ASP A 882 11.50 29.77 -21.05
C ASP A 882 11.03 28.35 -21.42
N ILE A 883 10.21 27.77 -20.53
CA ILE A 883 9.69 26.40 -20.65
C ILE A 883 8.73 26.30 -21.84
N THR A 884 7.79 27.23 -21.92
CA THR A 884 6.65 27.24 -22.85
C THR A 884 6.59 28.49 -23.71
N VAL A 885 5.80 28.42 -24.79
CA VAL A 885 5.37 29.60 -25.56
C VAL A 885 3.96 29.99 -25.10
N ASN A 886 3.84 31.11 -24.38
CA ASN A 886 2.59 31.70 -23.88
C ASN A 886 1.90 30.96 -22.70
N GLY A 887 2.60 30.07 -21.98
CA GLY A 887 2.07 29.48 -20.74
C GLY A 887 0.83 28.59 -20.90
N ALA A 888 0.65 27.96 -22.08
CA ALA A 888 -0.51 27.11 -22.34
C ALA A 888 -0.45 25.81 -21.51
N GLN A 889 -1.60 25.38 -20.95
CA GLN A 889 -1.69 24.15 -20.16
C GLN A 889 -1.15 22.93 -20.92
N ALA A 890 -1.53 22.77 -22.19
CA ALA A 890 -1.04 21.67 -23.03
C ALA A 890 0.49 21.65 -23.19
N SER A 891 1.15 22.81 -23.18
CA SER A 891 2.61 22.90 -23.21
C SER A 891 3.23 22.43 -21.90
N MET A 892 2.65 22.85 -20.76
CA MET A 892 3.11 22.44 -19.44
C MET A 892 2.87 20.95 -19.19
N ASP A 893 1.70 20.42 -19.55
CA ASP A 893 1.39 18.99 -19.45
C ASP A 893 2.41 18.15 -20.25
N SER A 894 2.75 18.60 -21.46
CA SER A 894 3.75 17.94 -22.30
C SER A 894 5.18 18.06 -21.72
N TYR A 895 5.53 19.20 -21.11
CA TYR A 895 6.81 19.38 -20.45
C TYR A 895 6.95 18.47 -19.24
N GLU A 896 5.94 18.47 -18.37
CA GLU A 896 5.85 17.62 -17.19
C GLU A 896 5.95 16.15 -17.58
N LYS A 897 5.20 15.71 -18.60
CA LYS A 897 5.31 14.35 -19.13
C LYS A 897 6.74 13.99 -19.57
N LEU A 898 7.42 14.93 -20.23
CA LEU A 898 8.76 14.72 -20.74
C LEU A 898 9.79 14.57 -19.59
N ILE A 899 9.72 15.40 -18.55
CA ILE A 899 10.63 15.32 -17.41
C ILE A 899 10.28 14.21 -16.41
N ASP A 900 8.99 13.89 -16.20
CA ASP A 900 8.57 12.86 -15.24
C ASP A 900 8.67 11.44 -15.80
N GLN A 901 8.39 11.25 -17.09
CA GLN A 901 8.31 9.91 -17.68
C GLN A 901 9.57 9.53 -18.46
N GLN A 902 10.27 10.49 -19.05
CA GLN A 902 11.39 10.19 -19.93
C GLN A 902 12.75 10.52 -19.31
N LEU A 903 12.89 11.58 -18.54
CA LEU A 903 14.18 11.94 -17.92
C LEU A 903 14.47 11.02 -16.72
N LYS A 904 15.67 10.43 -16.67
CA LYS A 904 16.07 9.50 -15.58
C LYS A 904 16.43 10.21 -14.28
N TYR A 905 16.58 11.53 -14.31
CA TYR A 905 17.13 12.32 -13.21
C TYR A 905 16.11 13.37 -12.78
N PRO A 906 16.05 13.72 -11.47
CA PRO A 906 15.21 14.81 -11.00
C PRO A 906 15.50 16.10 -11.78
N SER A 907 14.50 16.95 -11.93
CA SER A 907 14.68 18.25 -12.56
C SER A 907 14.27 19.41 -11.65
N TYR A 908 15.00 20.51 -11.78
CA TYR A 908 14.76 21.78 -11.11
C TYR A 908 14.54 22.86 -12.15
N GLU A 909 13.61 23.76 -11.88
CA GLU A 909 13.15 24.76 -12.84
C GLU A 909 13.02 26.14 -12.19
N ILE A 910 13.25 27.19 -12.99
CA ILE A 910 12.87 28.57 -12.69
C ILE A 910 12.04 29.11 -13.85
N GLY A 911 11.11 30.03 -13.58
CA GLY A 911 10.30 30.66 -14.62
C GLY A 911 11.10 31.65 -15.48
N GLY A 912 10.69 31.84 -16.74
CA GLY A 912 11.36 32.77 -17.69
C GLY A 912 10.43 33.76 -18.42
N ASN A 913 11.00 34.45 -19.42
CA ASN A 913 10.40 35.54 -20.19
C ASN A 913 9.11 35.18 -20.96
N HIS A 914 9.13 34.11 -21.76
CA HIS A 914 7.95 33.66 -22.52
C HIS A 914 6.89 32.97 -21.67
N ASP A 915 7.27 32.56 -20.48
CA ASP A 915 6.37 31.98 -19.50
C ASP A 915 5.54 33.07 -18.79
N GLN A 916 5.92 34.35 -18.87
CA GLN A 916 5.29 35.49 -18.17
C GLN A 916 4.83 35.16 -16.74
N VAL A 917 5.45 34.20 -16.04
CA VAL A 917 4.89 33.57 -14.84
C VAL A 917 3.35 33.56 -14.88
N THR A 918 2.78 33.05 -15.97
CA THR A 918 1.34 32.84 -16.02
C THR A 918 0.98 32.00 -14.80
N ASP A 919 -0.22 32.19 -14.25
CA ASP A 919 -0.68 31.40 -13.10
C ASP A 919 -0.42 29.89 -13.34
N ILE A 920 -0.56 29.42 -14.59
CA ILE A 920 -0.23 28.04 -15.00
C ILE A 920 1.23 27.65 -14.73
N VAL A 921 2.21 28.43 -15.18
CA VAL A 921 3.64 28.09 -14.97
C VAL A 921 4.06 28.36 -13.54
N SER A 922 3.55 29.45 -12.94
CA SER A 922 3.74 29.79 -11.52
C SER A 922 3.27 28.66 -10.60
N ASP A 923 2.00 28.30 -10.70
CA ASP A 923 1.35 27.28 -9.89
C ASP A 923 2.02 25.92 -10.08
N TRP A 924 2.50 25.62 -11.30
CA TRP A 924 3.26 24.41 -11.55
C TRP A 924 4.62 24.41 -10.84
N ILE A 925 5.40 25.51 -10.92
CA ILE A 925 6.67 25.63 -10.21
C ILE A 925 6.46 25.58 -8.69
N ILE A 926 5.44 26.30 -8.17
CA ILE A 926 5.08 26.29 -6.74
C ILE A 926 4.64 24.89 -6.31
N GLY A 927 3.80 24.21 -7.10
CA GLY A 927 3.36 22.85 -6.82
C GLY A 927 4.51 21.86 -6.77
N LYS A 928 5.52 22.04 -7.62
CA LYS A 928 6.69 21.16 -7.71
C LYS A 928 7.76 21.44 -6.64
N HIS A 929 8.07 22.71 -6.40
CA HIS A 929 9.21 23.13 -5.56
C HIS A 929 8.82 23.82 -4.25
N GLY A 930 7.52 24.01 -4.01
CA GLY A 930 6.94 24.66 -2.83
C GLY A 930 6.91 26.20 -2.90
N ALA A 931 7.63 26.81 -3.84
CA ALA A 931 7.66 28.26 -4.07
C ALA A 931 8.23 28.58 -5.46
N GLU A 932 7.92 29.76 -6.01
CA GLU A 932 8.50 30.21 -7.30
C GLU A 932 10.03 30.42 -7.22
N SER A 933 10.50 30.91 -6.07
CA SER A 933 11.92 30.98 -5.74
C SER A 933 12.18 30.08 -4.55
N TYR A 934 13.22 29.25 -4.62
CA TYR A 934 13.47 28.22 -3.64
C TYR A 934 14.97 27.95 -3.49
N SER A 935 15.32 27.19 -2.45
CA SER A 935 16.69 26.79 -2.19
C SER A 935 16.72 25.34 -1.77
N PHE A 936 17.77 24.63 -2.15
CA PHE A 936 17.96 23.25 -1.75
C PHE A 936 19.45 22.95 -1.55
N ASN A 937 19.73 21.97 -0.71
CA ASN A 937 21.08 21.43 -0.53
C ASN A 937 21.18 20.12 -1.30
N ASN A 938 22.25 19.95 -2.08
CA ASN A 938 22.56 18.66 -2.70
C ASN A 938 24.03 18.36 -2.52
N GLY A 939 24.31 17.36 -1.68
CA GLY A 939 25.66 17.02 -1.25
C GLY A 939 26.39 18.28 -0.79
N GLY A 940 25.99 18.93 0.30
CA GLY A 940 26.76 20.05 0.88
C GLY A 940 26.85 21.35 0.05
N ILE A 941 26.39 21.36 -1.21
CA ILE A 941 26.35 22.54 -2.07
C ILE A 941 24.93 23.11 -2.04
N TYR A 942 24.83 24.41 -1.80
CA TYR A 942 23.55 25.10 -1.70
C TYR A 942 23.17 25.73 -3.04
N PHE A 943 22.00 25.39 -3.55
CA PHE A 943 21.45 25.91 -4.79
C PHE A 943 20.38 26.94 -4.45
N ILE A 944 20.47 28.12 -5.06
CA ILE A 944 19.51 29.21 -4.91
C ILE A 944 18.88 29.47 -6.27
N ALA A 945 17.61 29.12 -6.41
CA ALA A 945 16.82 29.28 -7.61
C ALA A 945 15.91 30.50 -7.43
N VAL A 946 16.15 31.57 -8.20
CA VAL A 946 15.38 32.82 -8.06
C VAL A 946 14.62 33.11 -9.35
N SER A 947 13.29 33.16 -9.21
CA SER A 947 12.39 33.67 -10.23
C SER A 947 12.63 35.18 -10.38
N ALA A 948 13.04 35.59 -11.58
CA ALA A 948 13.36 36.98 -11.88
C ALA A 948 12.42 37.46 -13.01
N PRO A 949 11.43 38.32 -12.70
CA PRO A 949 10.50 38.82 -13.71
C PRO A 949 11.23 39.49 -14.86
N PHE A 950 10.90 39.09 -16.09
CA PHE A 950 11.41 39.70 -17.32
C PHE A 950 10.37 40.67 -17.90
N THR A 951 10.79 41.88 -18.27
CA THR A 951 9.90 42.86 -18.89
C THR A 951 9.78 42.62 -20.39
N ILE A 952 8.63 42.11 -20.84
CA ILE A 952 8.34 41.91 -22.27
C ILE A 952 8.34 43.26 -23.00
N GLY A 953 9.09 43.33 -24.12
CA GLY A 953 9.21 44.53 -24.96
C GLY A 953 10.39 45.45 -24.62
N ALA A 954 11.11 45.22 -23.52
CA ALA A 954 12.31 45.99 -23.14
C ALA A 954 13.60 45.58 -23.89
N GLY A 955 13.53 44.56 -24.74
CA GLY A 955 14.66 43.96 -25.46
C GLY A 955 15.24 42.72 -24.76
N HIS A 956 16.08 41.96 -25.45
CA HIS A 956 16.67 40.70 -24.96
C HIS A 956 17.68 40.86 -23.81
N LYS A 957 18.15 42.08 -23.55
CA LYS A 957 19.07 42.39 -22.45
C LYS A 957 18.41 43.38 -21.51
N GLN A 958 18.35 43.03 -20.23
CA GLN A 958 17.71 43.86 -19.21
C GLN A 958 18.30 43.60 -17.83
N PRO A 959 18.08 44.45 -16.83
CA PRO A 959 18.59 44.21 -15.49
C PRO A 959 17.81 43.10 -14.78
N ILE A 960 18.48 42.34 -13.91
CA ILE A 960 17.81 41.53 -12.89
C ILE A 960 17.11 42.50 -11.92
N PRO A 961 15.79 42.39 -11.68
CA PRO A 961 15.05 43.32 -10.83
C PRO A 961 15.57 43.36 -9.40
N GLN A 962 15.46 44.52 -8.75
CA GLN A 962 15.91 44.69 -7.35
C GLN A 962 15.25 43.67 -6.40
N SER A 963 13.97 43.33 -6.61
CA SER A 963 13.28 42.32 -5.81
C SER A 963 13.94 40.93 -5.88
N ALA A 964 14.49 40.55 -7.04
CA ALA A 964 15.22 39.29 -7.19
C ALA A 964 16.62 39.38 -6.56
N LEU A 965 17.26 40.54 -6.60
CA LEU A 965 18.54 40.77 -5.90
C LEU A 965 18.38 40.70 -4.37
N ASP A 966 17.30 41.26 -3.85
CA ASP A 966 16.96 41.21 -2.43
C ASP A 966 16.68 39.75 -2.00
N GLU A 967 15.96 38.98 -2.83
CA GLU A 967 15.68 37.56 -2.60
C GLU A 967 16.96 36.71 -2.60
N ILE A 968 17.89 36.94 -3.54
CA ILE A 968 19.21 36.31 -3.55
C ILE A 968 19.93 36.59 -2.23
N SER A 969 20.01 37.86 -1.84
CA SER A 969 20.70 38.29 -0.62
C SER A 969 20.10 37.64 0.64
N ALA A 970 18.77 37.62 0.73
CA ALA A 970 18.04 37.01 1.85
C ALA A 970 18.29 35.50 1.96
N ARG A 971 18.33 34.79 0.84
CA ARG A 971 18.58 33.34 0.82
C ARG A 971 20.04 33.01 1.13
N ILE A 972 20.98 33.81 0.63
CA ILE A 972 22.40 33.68 0.99
C ILE A 972 22.59 33.87 2.49
N ALA A 973 21.91 34.85 3.11
CA ALA A 973 22.01 35.09 4.55
C ALA A 973 21.51 33.92 5.42
N ALA A 974 20.71 33.01 4.85
CA ALA A 974 20.24 31.80 5.53
C ALA A 974 21.20 30.60 5.38
N ILE A 975 22.24 30.72 4.56
CA ILE A 975 23.21 29.65 4.28
C ILE A 975 24.42 29.78 5.22
N PRO A 976 24.96 28.66 5.76
CA PRO A 976 26.13 28.70 6.62
C PRO A 976 27.35 29.37 5.95
N ASP A 977 28.06 30.20 6.72
CA ASP A 977 29.28 30.87 6.27
C ASP A 977 30.29 29.90 5.64
N GLY A 978 30.82 30.28 4.47
CA GLY A 978 31.82 29.52 3.73
C GLY A 978 31.28 28.32 2.93
N ALA A 979 29.99 27.96 3.06
CA ALA A 979 29.39 26.90 2.26
C ALA A 979 29.38 27.28 0.75
N PRO A 980 29.67 26.34 -0.16
CA PRO A 980 29.66 26.61 -1.59
C PRO A 980 28.22 26.81 -2.11
N ILE A 981 28.03 27.88 -2.87
CA ILE A 981 26.72 28.32 -3.36
C ILE A 981 26.68 28.35 -4.89
N VAL A 982 25.61 27.81 -5.46
CA VAL A 982 25.25 27.98 -6.87
C VAL A 982 23.99 28.82 -6.96
N VAL A 983 24.06 29.95 -7.67
CA VAL A 983 22.91 30.82 -7.91
C VAL A 983 22.37 30.59 -9.32
N ALA A 984 21.06 30.44 -9.48
CA ALA A 984 20.40 30.26 -10.77
C ALA A 984 19.31 31.33 -10.97
N THR A 985 19.35 32.02 -12.11
CA THR A 985 18.39 33.07 -12.51
C THR A 985 18.00 32.90 -13.97
N HIS A 986 16.83 33.41 -14.39
CA HIS A 986 16.45 33.29 -15.79
C HIS A 986 17.42 34.04 -16.72
N LEU A 987 17.81 35.26 -16.36
CA LEU A 987 18.82 36.02 -17.11
C LEU A 987 20.23 35.56 -16.73
N SER A 988 21.03 35.18 -17.72
CA SER A 988 22.46 34.93 -17.52
C SER A 988 23.32 36.19 -17.55
N HIS A 989 24.61 36.02 -17.27
CA HIS A 989 25.64 37.03 -17.40
C HIS A 989 25.76 37.69 -18.80
N GLN A 990 25.18 37.10 -19.85
CA GLN A 990 25.15 37.71 -21.19
C GLN A 990 23.97 38.66 -21.38
N MET A 991 22.88 38.41 -20.65
CA MET A 991 21.59 39.08 -20.83
C MET A 991 21.29 40.09 -19.72
N ALA A 992 21.82 39.87 -18.52
CA ALA A 992 21.75 40.82 -17.42
C ALA A 992 22.58 42.09 -17.72
N THR A 993 21.98 43.28 -17.57
CA THR A 993 22.67 44.57 -17.79
C THR A 993 23.26 45.18 -16.51
N ASN A 994 22.99 44.58 -15.34
CA ASN A 994 23.36 45.06 -14.01
C ASN A 994 24.23 44.02 -13.25
N LEU A 995 25.29 43.53 -13.90
CA LEU A 995 26.13 42.46 -13.36
C LEU A 995 26.81 42.82 -12.03
N ASP A 996 27.12 44.10 -11.83
CA ASP A 996 27.76 44.58 -10.61
C ASP A 996 26.80 44.52 -9.43
N GLU A 997 25.53 44.84 -9.63
CA GLU A 997 24.47 44.72 -8.63
C GLU A 997 24.16 43.26 -8.30
N VAL A 998 24.19 42.36 -9.31
CA VAL A 998 24.05 40.91 -9.09
C VAL A 998 25.17 40.37 -8.21
N ILE A 999 26.42 40.70 -8.51
CA ILE A 999 27.55 40.29 -7.66
C ILE A 999 27.48 40.97 -6.29
N GLY A 1000 27.03 42.22 -6.23
CA GLY A 1000 26.79 42.92 -4.96
C GLY A 1000 25.80 42.18 -4.06
N ALA A 1001 24.76 41.56 -4.62
CA ALA A 1001 23.80 40.74 -3.88
C ALA A 1001 24.39 39.42 -3.33
N PHE A 1002 25.53 38.96 -3.87
CA PHE A 1002 26.22 37.78 -3.33
C PHE A 1002 27.00 38.11 -2.04
N GLY A 1003 27.38 39.37 -1.84
CA GLY A 1003 28.19 39.79 -0.69
C GLY A 1003 29.51 39.04 -0.59
N ASP A 1004 29.91 38.68 0.63
CA ASP A 1004 31.13 37.92 0.92
C ASP A 1004 30.91 36.38 0.87
N ALA A 1005 29.76 35.92 0.37
CA ALA A 1005 29.43 34.51 0.35
C ALA A 1005 30.24 33.73 -0.71
N ASN A 1006 30.46 32.45 -0.45
CA ASN A 1006 31.23 31.56 -1.33
C ASN A 1006 30.39 31.08 -2.53
N VAL A 1007 30.03 32.01 -3.43
CA VAL A 1007 29.31 31.72 -4.67
C VAL A 1007 30.29 31.17 -5.72
N VAL A 1008 30.25 29.86 -5.94
CA VAL A 1008 31.16 29.15 -6.84
C VAL A 1008 30.68 29.18 -8.30
N LEU A 1009 29.38 29.39 -8.52
CA LEU A 1009 28.79 29.40 -9.86
C LEU A 1009 27.50 30.22 -9.90
N TRP A 1010 27.36 31.07 -10.91
CA TRP A 1010 26.11 31.72 -11.29
C TRP A 1010 25.65 31.21 -12.66
N MET A 1011 24.45 30.66 -12.73
CA MET A 1011 23.84 30.09 -13.94
C MET A 1011 22.63 30.93 -14.38
N GLY A 1012 22.43 31.05 -15.69
CA GLY A 1012 21.15 31.50 -16.22
C GLY A 1012 20.91 31.13 -17.67
N GLY A 1013 19.77 31.56 -18.19
CA GLY A 1013 19.23 31.29 -19.52
C GLY A 1013 19.01 32.53 -20.40
N HIS A 1014 18.23 32.36 -21.48
CA HIS A 1014 17.72 33.37 -22.43
C HIS A 1014 18.51 33.62 -23.73
N GLY A 1015 19.77 33.19 -23.84
CA GLY A 1015 20.58 33.48 -25.04
C GLY A 1015 20.67 32.39 -26.07
N HIS A 1016 19.98 31.26 -25.86
CA HIS A 1016 19.98 30.05 -26.68
C HIS A 1016 21.34 29.37 -26.95
N GLN A 1017 22.47 30.06 -26.78
CA GLN A 1017 23.82 29.57 -27.01
C GLN A 1017 24.60 29.47 -25.71
N SER A 1018 25.23 28.33 -25.51
CA SER A 1018 26.06 28.06 -24.34
C SER A 1018 27.28 28.99 -24.28
N SER A 1019 27.59 29.52 -23.09
CA SER A 1019 28.87 30.16 -22.83
C SER A 1019 29.26 30.12 -21.35
N THR A 1020 30.54 30.35 -21.10
CA THR A 1020 31.13 30.52 -19.77
C THR A 1020 31.86 31.86 -19.72
N ARG A 1021 31.91 32.48 -18.53
CA ARG A 1021 32.63 33.72 -18.27
C ARG A 1021 33.10 33.76 -16.82
N VAL A 1022 34.21 34.41 -16.54
CA VAL A 1022 34.56 34.83 -15.18
C VAL A 1022 34.33 36.33 -15.08
N TYR A 1023 33.55 36.77 -14.09
CA TYR A 1023 33.28 38.19 -13.85
C TYR A 1023 33.50 38.50 -12.37
N LYS A 1024 34.47 39.39 -12.07
CA LYS A 1024 34.91 39.74 -10.71
C LYS A 1024 35.14 38.52 -9.79
N GLY A 1025 35.74 37.46 -10.33
CA GLY A 1025 36.04 36.23 -9.59
C GLY A 1025 34.90 35.21 -9.54
N ILE A 1026 33.68 35.58 -9.95
CA ILE A 1026 32.54 34.64 -10.01
C ILE A 1026 32.50 33.95 -11.38
N HIS A 1027 32.33 32.63 -11.37
CA HIS A 1027 32.13 31.83 -12.58
C HIS A 1027 30.67 31.92 -13.00
N CYS A 1028 30.44 32.34 -14.25
CA CYS A 1028 29.11 32.51 -14.80
C CYS A 1028 28.91 31.60 -16.01
N VAL A 1029 27.71 31.03 -16.14
CA VAL A 1029 27.31 30.25 -17.31
C VAL A 1029 26.01 30.74 -17.91
N GLN A 1030 25.95 30.65 -19.24
CA GLN A 1030 24.75 30.78 -20.05
C GLN A 1030 24.41 29.35 -20.49
N LEU A 1031 23.29 28.83 -20.03
CA LEU A 1031 22.82 27.50 -20.41
C LEU A 1031 22.28 27.54 -21.86
N PRO A 1032 22.54 26.51 -22.66
CA PRO A 1032 22.08 26.47 -24.04
C PRO A 1032 20.59 26.11 -24.15
N SER A 1033 20.00 26.46 -25.30
CA SER A 1033 18.70 25.95 -25.68
C SER A 1033 18.81 24.60 -26.39
N PRO A 1034 18.11 23.56 -25.89
CA PRO A 1034 18.03 22.26 -26.56
C PRO A 1034 17.18 22.35 -27.84
N ALA A 1035 16.31 23.36 -27.94
CA ALA A 1035 15.46 23.64 -29.09
C ALA A 1035 16.19 24.36 -30.24
N SER A 1036 17.40 24.85 -29.99
CA SER A 1036 18.17 25.63 -30.96
C SER A 1036 18.71 24.76 -32.11
N ARG A 1037 19.31 25.43 -33.11
CA ARG A 1037 19.96 24.76 -34.25
C ARG A 1037 21.02 23.75 -33.80
N ASP A 1038 21.74 24.09 -32.73
CA ASP A 1038 22.93 23.36 -32.29
C ASP A 1038 22.62 22.23 -31.31
N ALA A 1039 21.40 22.20 -30.73
CA ALA A 1039 20.86 21.07 -29.97
C ALA A 1039 21.78 20.59 -28.84
N GLU A 1040 21.85 21.38 -27.77
CA GLU A 1040 22.90 21.29 -26.77
C GLU A 1040 22.38 21.27 -25.33
N PHE A 1041 23.19 20.72 -24.43
CA PHE A 1041 23.07 20.88 -22.97
C PHE A 1041 24.46 20.91 -22.33
N MET A 1042 24.59 21.48 -21.13
CA MET A 1042 25.85 21.50 -20.38
C MET A 1042 25.92 20.37 -19.36
N VAL A 1043 27.13 19.84 -19.16
CA VAL A 1043 27.49 18.96 -18.06
C VAL A 1043 28.31 19.76 -17.07
N ILE A 1044 27.88 19.79 -15.81
CA ILE A 1044 28.51 20.55 -14.73
C ILE A 1044 28.89 19.57 -13.62
N ARG A 1045 30.15 19.62 -13.19
CA ARG A 1045 30.69 18.83 -12.08
C ARG A 1045 31.37 19.76 -11.10
N ILE A 1046 30.98 19.71 -9.84
CA ILE A 1046 31.57 20.47 -8.74
C ILE A 1046 32.13 19.47 -7.75
N THR A 1047 33.40 19.61 -7.41
CA THR A 1047 34.08 18.87 -6.35
C THR A 1047 34.66 19.88 -5.35
N PRO A 1048 35.19 19.47 -4.19
CA PRO A 1048 35.81 20.41 -3.24
C PRO A 1048 36.91 21.28 -3.83
N ASP A 1049 37.62 20.75 -4.83
CA ASP A 1049 38.83 21.35 -5.38
C ASP A 1049 38.69 21.79 -6.83
N GLN A 1050 37.58 21.47 -7.52
CA GLN A 1050 37.47 21.64 -8.96
C GLN A 1050 36.04 21.89 -9.43
N LEU A 1051 35.87 22.83 -10.36
CA LEU A 1051 34.65 23.07 -11.13
C LEU A 1051 34.93 22.75 -12.60
N THR A 1052 34.23 21.77 -13.14
CA THR A 1052 34.31 21.36 -14.54
C THR A 1052 32.96 21.56 -15.22
N ILE A 1053 32.94 22.27 -16.35
CA ILE A 1053 31.75 22.53 -17.16
C ILE A 1053 32.10 22.27 -18.62
N ASN A 1054 31.27 21.54 -19.34
CA ASN A 1054 31.43 21.40 -20.78
C ASN A 1054 30.09 21.24 -21.49
N THR A 1055 29.99 21.77 -22.70
CA THR A 1055 28.77 21.65 -23.50
C THR A 1055 28.81 20.39 -24.38
N ARG A 1056 27.69 19.67 -24.41
CA ARG A 1056 27.46 18.52 -25.28
C ARG A 1056 26.52 18.90 -26.42
N ASP A 1057 26.98 18.73 -27.66
CA ASP A 1057 26.11 18.70 -28.85
C ASP A 1057 25.73 17.24 -29.09
N TYR A 1058 24.47 16.91 -28.78
CA TYR A 1058 24.03 15.52 -28.84
C TYR A 1058 23.73 15.05 -30.25
N ARG A 1059 23.42 15.96 -31.19
CA ARG A 1059 23.20 15.60 -32.60
C ARG A 1059 24.50 15.23 -33.30
N LYS A 1060 25.59 15.93 -32.98
CA LYS A 1060 26.94 15.59 -33.46
C LYS A 1060 27.62 14.53 -32.61
N ASN A 1061 27.01 14.12 -31.50
CA ASN A 1061 27.58 13.23 -30.50
C ASN A 1061 29.00 13.67 -30.06
N ALA A 1062 29.19 14.99 -29.90
CA ALA A 1062 30.49 15.62 -29.72
C ALA A 1062 30.50 16.61 -28.55
N TRP A 1063 31.66 16.78 -27.94
CA TRP A 1063 31.92 17.83 -26.94
C TRP A 1063 32.25 19.15 -27.64
N ALA A 1064 31.87 20.27 -27.04
CA ALA A 1064 32.31 21.58 -27.49
C ALA A 1064 33.82 21.72 -27.30
N THR A 1065 34.52 22.14 -28.35
CA THR A 1065 35.98 22.33 -28.33
C THR A 1065 36.38 23.77 -27.99
N ASP A 1066 35.46 24.71 -28.18
CA ASP A 1066 35.68 26.14 -28.02
C ASP A 1066 35.87 26.51 -26.54
N ALA A 1067 36.90 27.32 -26.26
CA ALA A 1067 37.24 27.73 -24.89
C ALA A 1067 36.12 28.52 -24.20
N SER A 1068 35.26 29.23 -24.94
CA SER A 1068 34.13 29.96 -24.38
C SER A 1068 33.00 29.07 -23.86
N ARG A 1069 33.03 27.76 -24.14
CA ARG A 1069 31.93 26.82 -23.86
C ARG A 1069 32.34 25.67 -22.94
N LYS A 1070 33.53 25.79 -22.36
CA LYS A 1070 34.13 24.84 -21.43
C LYS A 1070 34.83 25.58 -20.30
N LEU A 1071 34.76 25.04 -19.09
CA LEU A 1071 35.47 25.52 -17.91
C LEU A 1071 36.08 24.30 -17.22
N ASP A 1072 37.35 24.37 -16.85
CA ASP A 1072 37.97 23.37 -16.00
C ASP A 1072 38.98 24.07 -15.10
N ILE A 1073 38.60 24.27 -13.85
CA ILE A 1073 39.32 25.16 -12.94
C ILE A 1073 39.42 24.56 -11.56
N ALA A 1074 40.56 24.79 -10.90
CA ALA A 1074 40.73 24.48 -9.49
C ALA A 1074 40.02 25.56 -8.64
N LEU A 1075 39.10 25.14 -7.77
CA LEU A 1075 38.43 26.03 -6.81
C LEU A 1075 39.38 26.48 -5.69
N SER A 1076 40.44 25.71 -5.40
CA SER A 1076 41.50 26.10 -4.45
C SER A 1076 42.30 27.33 -4.88
N ALA A 1077 42.24 27.71 -6.17
CA ALA A 1077 42.88 28.93 -6.68
C ALA A 1077 42.13 30.23 -6.31
N TYR A 1078 40.97 30.14 -5.66
CA TYR A 1078 40.05 31.26 -5.41
C TYR A 1078 39.52 31.34 -3.97
N LYS A 1079 40.03 30.49 -3.05
CA LYS A 1079 39.76 30.58 -1.61
C LYS A 1079 40.46 31.77 -0.96
#